data_AF-A0A930U0B1-F1
#
_entry.id   AF-A0A930U0B1-F1
#
_cell.length_a   1.000
_cell.length_b   1.000
_cell.length_c   1.000
_cell.angle_alpha   90.00
_cell.angle_beta   90.00
_cell.angle_gamma   90.00
#
_symmetry.space_group_name_H-M   'P 1'
#
loop_
_entity.id
_entity.type
_entity.pdbx_description
1 polymer ?
#
loop_
_entity_poly.entity_id
_entity_poly.type
_entity_poly.pdbx_seq_one_letter_code
_entity_poly.pdbx_strand_id
1 'polypeptide(L)'
;MPTFPTYPGELPACLDPFNPRHYALLAYWIFFRPTALKCYLYQADPALYRAGLGLGIVRSWARSAYRNLYGMASLTAVLVSLLIGVLCVGLDSSIQGTALDWSDMVYGVAFGVAVGVVYGVAFGVAFGVVYGVAFGVAFGVSVGVAFGIVFGVFGVMIYGAWGVRVAFGVAFGVAFGVFGGVTFGVSGGVSAGVAFGVSVGVSVGVGRGVSVGVIIGVIIGVGALRLPMYLLQGGGCSRVPWGRWHPLWWDELAVLPFMNTQAAIRQAWQQGEVVGLQRFSQLAANPFQRWVLQKALHQRLHEVSSGLLFLYGLFSTDALDAYAIAPLREEDWRQIPSVRQVFVSELAGCGDRHARGLENLVWQITQPLRTRQVTPLTVLAHLLYLLTWVCDANEPLPDGFDLVNDPSLLYGLTDYPGGQELQQSFEAMAQFLRYSSLSDLAHAQDVIAQLPAVQDAIRPSVISALQQLSAIGQDMIVFHRSSSRLNQLAALGRGTDALETLGDYLQSTVLLPETTLLRNILWRWRKLVSDASGELGSITIAAPVPNPYVAGNPVVGDLFVGRQDILRELEELWLKPGQVDSVVLYGHRRMGKSSILKNLPYRLDAQRNWVVDFNLQRTGTVRSTGDWLYALALALYDRLPPDLQPTISEPDESAFLETSHNSYRTFDRWLKHLAPIMTDRRFIVAIDEYELLEAAMDAGRVDPAVTDFLRGLIQTTDWFVLLLAGLYTLQEKCHDYWHPLFGSIKPRKVSFLSPAATRQLITQPSPDFPLDYTPDAIDEIVHLTHGQPYLVQLIGQTLVTQFNRQVFDEGQKSDRPISLADLHAVIDSPTLFQDGGAYFTGVWRQAETSEPPGQIDLLQALSDRPLMLPELVAATGLSPDAVTNALKTLYDHDVVIQEGDRLRFTIELMRRWVQQRS
;
A
#
# COMPACT_ATOMS: atom_id res chain seq x y z
N MET A 1 -9.05 -25.93 -0.78
CA MET A 1 -8.58 -27.25 -1.27
C MET A 1 -9.78 -28.02 -1.83
N PRO A 2 -9.61 -28.75 -2.94
CA PRO A 2 -10.67 -29.56 -3.53
C PRO A 2 -11.24 -30.59 -2.54
N THR A 3 -12.51 -30.95 -2.71
CA THR A 3 -13.14 -32.03 -1.94
C THR A 3 -12.74 -33.40 -2.50
N PHE A 4 -12.78 -34.44 -1.67
CA PHE A 4 -12.52 -35.80 -2.16
C PHE A 4 -13.60 -36.21 -3.17
N PRO A 5 -13.27 -36.95 -4.25
CA PRO A 5 -14.26 -37.33 -5.26
C PRO A 5 -15.46 -38.04 -4.63
N THR A 6 -16.66 -37.72 -5.10
CA THR A 6 -17.89 -38.36 -4.65
C THR A 6 -18.34 -39.42 -5.65
N TYR A 7 -18.68 -40.60 -5.16
CA TYR A 7 -19.31 -41.64 -5.97
C TYR A 7 -20.82 -41.38 -6.07
N PRO A 8 -21.43 -41.33 -7.27
CA PRO A 8 -22.85 -41.03 -7.45
C PRO A 8 -23.81 -42.18 -7.07
N GLY A 9 -23.30 -43.38 -6.79
CA GLY A 9 -24.10 -44.52 -6.33
C GLY A 9 -24.03 -44.71 -4.81
N GLU A 10 -24.86 -45.62 -4.28
CA GLU A 10 -24.82 -45.96 -2.86
C GLU A 10 -23.58 -46.81 -2.53
N LEU A 11 -22.78 -46.36 -1.57
CA LEU A 11 -21.67 -47.13 -1.01
C LEU A 11 -22.16 -47.95 0.19
N PRO A 12 -21.90 -49.27 0.26
CA PRO A 12 -22.23 -50.06 1.42
C PRO A 12 -21.41 -49.62 2.63
N ALA A 13 -21.98 -49.67 3.84
CA ALA A 13 -21.27 -49.32 5.07
C ALA A 13 -20.08 -50.25 5.36
N CYS A 14 -20.17 -51.53 4.97
CA CYS A 14 -19.09 -52.50 5.09
C CYS A 14 -19.24 -53.61 4.03
N LEU A 15 -18.15 -53.95 3.33
CA LEU A 15 -18.13 -55.15 2.48
C LEU A 15 -18.09 -56.39 3.36
N ASP A 16 -18.77 -57.45 2.92
CA ASP A 16 -18.92 -58.72 3.63
C ASP A 16 -18.23 -59.82 2.83
N PRO A 17 -17.16 -60.46 3.36
CA PRO A 17 -16.45 -61.56 2.71
C PRO A 17 -17.29 -62.82 2.49
N PHE A 18 -18.49 -62.93 3.05
CA PHE A 18 -19.36 -64.08 2.84
C PHE A 18 -20.49 -63.82 1.84
N ASN A 19 -20.64 -62.57 1.37
CA ASN A 19 -21.70 -62.21 0.43
C ASN A 19 -21.17 -62.18 -1.02
N PRO A 20 -21.62 -63.08 -1.91
CA PRO A 20 -21.14 -63.13 -3.29
C PRO A 20 -21.43 -61.85 -4.09
N ARG A 21 -22.47 -61.10 -3.73
CA ARG A 21 -22.78 -59.81 -4.39
C ARG A 21 -21.69 -58.77 -4.13
N HIS A 22 -21.03 -58.82 -2.98
CA HIS A 22 -19.94 -57.91 -2.65
C HIS A 22 -18.67 -58.23 -3.45
N TYR A 23 -18.43 -59.49 -3.82
CA TYR A 23 -17.35 -59.85 -4.75
C TYR A 23 -17.62 -59.33 -6.16
N ALA A 24 -18.87 -59.42 -6.64
CA ALA A 24 -19.27 -58.83 -7.91
C ALA A 24 -19.14 -57.29 -7.91
N LEU A 25 -19.54 -56.65 -6.81
CA LEU A 25 -19.38 -55.20 -6.61
C LEU A 25 -17.90 -54.79 -6.56
N LEU A 26 -17.07 -55.54 -5.84
CA LEU A 26 -15.63 -55.31 -5.76
C LEU A 26 -14.95 -55.50 -7.12
N ALA A 27 -15.32 -56.55 -7.87
CA ALA A 27 -14.86 -56.74 -9.24
C ALA A 27 -15.29 -55.57 -10.15
N TYR A 28 -16.54 -55.11 -10.03
CA TYR A 28 -17.02 -53.94 -10.75
C TYR A 28 -16.22 -52.66 -10.42
N TRP A 29 -15.91 -52.42 -9.14
CA TRP A 29 -15.07 -51.31 -8.73
C TRP A 29 -13.63 -51.44 -9.26
N ILE A 30 -13.03 -52.62 -9.19
CA ILE A 30 -11.65 -52.82 -9.67
C ILE A 30 -11.56 -52.66 -11.20
N PHE A 31 -12.50 -53.25 -11.94
CA PHE A 31 -12.42 -53.31 -13.39
C PHE A 31 -13.08 -52.13 -14.11
N PHE A 32 -14.09 -51.47 -13.54
CA PHE A 32 -14.84 -50.42 -14.24
C PHE A 32 -14.90 -49.08 -13.47
N ARG A 33 -14.92 -49.11 -12.14
CA ARG A 33 -15.13 -47.93 -11.27
C ARG A 33 -14.11 -47.83 -10.11
N PRO A 34 -12.80 -47.71 -10.38
CA PRO A 34 -11.78 -47.66 -9.33
C PRO A 34 -11.97 -46.48 -8.37
N THR A 35 -12.57 -45.37 -8.82
CA THR A 35 -12.88 -44.23 -7.94
C THR A 35 -13.85 -44.62 -6.81
N ALA A 36 -14.80 -45.53 -7.07
CA ALA A 36 -15.75 -46.01 -6.06
C ALA A 36 -15.07 -46.76 -4.91
N LEU A 37 -14.07 -47.60 -5.21
CA LEU A 37 -13.27 -48.28 -4.19
C LEU A 37 -12.48 -47.27 -3.34
N LYS A 38 -11.93 -46.23 -3.96
CA LYS A 38 -11.21 -45.17 -3.23
C LYS A 38 -12.15 -44.36 -2.34
N CYS A 39 -13.35 -44.01 -2.83
CA CYS A 39 -14.40 -43.35 -2.03
C CYS A 39 -14.82 -44.21 -0.83
N TYR A 40 -15.00 -45.51 -1.03
CA TYR A 40 -15.31 -46.47 0.04
C TYR A 40 -14.25 -46.48 1.14
N LEU A 41 -12.96 -46.52 0.78
CA LEU A 41 -11.86 -46.48 1.74
C LEU A 41 -11.75 -45.12 2.46
N TYR A 42 -11.92 -44.01 1.73
CA TYR A 42 -11.88 -42.67 2.30
C TYR A 42 -13.05 -42.42 3.27
N GLN A 43 -14.26 -42.88 2.93
CA GLN A 43 -15.44 -42.79 3.80
C GLN A 43 -15.28 -43.62 5.10
N ALA A 44 -14.56 -44.74 5.02
CA ALA A 44 -14.32 -45.60 6.19
C ALA A 44 -13.40 -44.94 7.22
N ASP A 45 -12.31 -44.30 6.78
CA ASP A 45 -11.41 -43.52 7.65
C ASP A 45 -10.52 -42.55 6.83
N PRO A 46 -10.86 -41.24 6.77
CA PRO A 46 -10.09 -40.25 6.02
C PRO A 46 -8.64 -40.08 6.50
N ALA A 47 -8.40 -40.21 7.81
CA ALA A 47 -7.08 -40.04 8.40
C ALA A 47 -6.17 -41.22 8.06
N LEU A 48 -6.71 -42.43 8.11
CA LEU A 48 -6.02 -43.65 7.70
C LEU A 48 -5.71 -43.65 6.19
N TYR A 49 -6.66 -43.19 5.37
CA TYR A 49 -6.46 -43.08 3.92
C TYR A 49 -5.34 -42.08 3.57
N ARG A 50 -5.26 -40.94 4.27
CA ARG A 50 -4.22 -39.91 4.06
C ARG A 50 -2.82 -40.32 4.52
N ALA A 51 -2.72 -41.12 5.58
CA ALA A 51 -1.44 -41.53 6.16
C ALA A 51 -0.59 -42.45 5.25
N GLY A 52 -1.16 -43.00 4.18
CA GLY A 52 -0.46 -43.91 3.27
C GLY A 52 -0.11 -45.26 3.91
N LEU A 53 0.63 -46.08 3.17
CA LEU A 53 0.92 -47.48 3.51
C LEU A 53 1.96 -47.69 4.64
N GLY A 54 2.58 -46.63 5.17
CA GLY A 54 3.63 -46.71 6.18
C GLY A 54 3.09 -46.74 7.61
N LEU A 55 3.34 -47.83 8.35
CA LEU A 55 2.93 -48.08 9.76
C LEU A 55 1.42 -48.24 10.03
N GLY A 56 0.56 -48.12 9.01
CA GLY A 56 -0.90 -48.17 9.15
C GLY A 56 -1.54 -49.56 9.26
N ILE A 57 -0.81 -50.67 9.08
CA ILE A 57 -1.40 -52.03 8.99
C ILE A 57 -2.19 -52.38 10.26
N VAL A 58 -1.66 -52.10 11.45
CA VAL A 58 -2.37 -52.40 12.71
C VAL A 58 -3.65 -51.55 12.85
N ARG A 59 -3.59 -50.27 12.45
CA ARG A 59 -4.75 -49.36 12.46
C ARG A 59 -5.78 -49.71 11.38
N SER A 60 -5.35 -50.20 10.22
CA SER A 60 -6.25 -50.62 9.14
C SER A 60 -6.97 -51.92 9.46
N TRP A 61 -6.33 -52.88 10.13
CA TRP A 61 -6.98 -54.09 10.63
C TRP A 61 -8.06 -53.83 11.69
N ALA A 62 -7.97 -52.72 12.42
CA ALA A 62 -9.00 -52.30 13.39
C ALA A 62 -10.29 -51.77 12.72
N ARG A 63 -10.25 -51.39 11.45
CA ARG A 63 -11.40 -50.92 10.68
C ARG A 63 -11.99 -52.08 9.88
N SER A 64 -13.30 -52.33 10.05
CA SER A 64 -14.00 -53.45 9.38
C SER A 64 -13.91 -53.39 7.86
N ALA A 65 -13.99 -52.18 7.27
CA ALA A 65 -13.91 -51.97 5.83
C ALA A 65 -12.59 -52.46 5.20
N TYR A 66 -11.45 -52.13 5.82
CA TYR A 66 -10.12 -52.52 5.33
C TYR A 66 -9.85 -54.01 5.56
N ARG A 67 -10.17 -54.52 6.76
CA ARG A 67 -10.02 -55.94 7.09
C ARG A 67 -10.81 -56.84 6.13
N ASN A 68 -12.07 -56.51 5.89
CA ASN A 68 -12.93 -57.30 5.03
C ASN A 68 -12.46 -57.24 3.57
N LEU A 69 -11.98 -56.08 3.11
CA LEU A 69 -11.35 -55.95 1.79
C LEU A 69 -10.11 -56.84 1.64
N TYR A 70 -9.21 -56.87 2.64
CA TYR A 70 -8.04 -57.76 2.62
C TYR A 70 -8.46 -59.24 2.55
N GLY A 71 -9.44 -59.64 3.38
CA GLY A 71 -9.97 -61.00 3.36
C GLY A 71 -10.60 -61.37 2.00
N MET A 72 -11.37 -60.46 1.42
CA MET A 72 -11.97 -60.66 0.09
C MET A 72 -10.92 -60.75 -1.02
N ALA A 73 -9.90 -59.88 -1.00
CA ALA A 73 -8.82 -59.90 -2.00
C ALA A 73 -8.02 -61.21 -1.93
N SER A 74 -7.64 -61.65 -0.72
CA SER A 74 -6.95 -62.92 -0.52
C SER A 74 -7.80 -64.12 -0.96
N LEU A 75 -9.09 -64.15 -0.60
CA LEU A 75 -9.98 -65.22 -1.04
C LEU A 75 -10.13 -65.23 -2.57
N THR A 76 -10.28 -64.05 -3.18
CA THR A 76 -10.40 -63.92 -4.65
C THR A 76 -9.13 -64.39 -5.34
N ALA A 77 -7.95 -64.04 -4.84
CA ALA A 77 -6.67 -64.49 -5.39
C ALA A 77 -6.57 -66.03 -5.37
N VAL A 78 -6.92 -66.66 -4.24
CA VAL A 78 -6.95 -68.12 -4.12
C VAL A 78 -7.96 -68.75 -5.10
N LEU A 79 -9.17 -68.20 -5.19
CA LEU A 79 -10.21 -68.70 -6.10
C LEU A 79 -9.82 -68.57 -7.57
N VAL A 80 -9.21 -67.44 -7.95
CA VAL A 80 -8.72 -67.22 -9.32
C VAL A 80 -7.54 -68.14 -9.64
N SER A 81 -6.59 -68.33 -8.73
CA SER A 81 -5.49 -69.29 -8.90
C SER A 81 -6.01 -70.72 -9.06
N LEU A 82 -7.04 -71.10 -8.30
CA LEU A 82 -7.68 -72.40 -8.41
C LEU A 82 -8.42 -72.55 -9.75
N LEU A 83 -9.17 -71.53 -10.18
CA LEU A 83 -9.88 -71.51 -11.46
C LEU A 83 -8.91 -71.62 -12.65
N ILE A 84 -7.81 -70.86 -12.64
CA ILE A 84 -6.77 -70.94 -13.66
C ILE A 84 -6.13 -72.33 -13.64
N GLY A 85 -5.84 -72.88 -12.46
CA GLY A 85 -5.34 -74.25 -12.32
C GLY A 85 -6.28 -75.28 -12.96
N VAL A 86 -7.59 -75.21 -12.67
CA VAL A 86 -8.61 -76.08 -13.27
C VAL A 86 -8.67 -75.90 -14.79
N LEU A 87 -8.64 -74.66 -15.28
CA LEU A 87 -8.66 -74.38 -16.72
C LEU A 87 -7.41 -74.91 -17.43
N CYS A 88 -6.23 -74.74 -16.84
CA CYS A 88 -4.97 -75.24 -17.38
C CYS A 88 -4.95 -76.76 -17.46
N VAL A 89 -5.40 -77.44 -16.40
CA VAL A 89 -5.53 -78.92 -16.38
C VAL A 89 -6.59 -79.40 -17.37
N GLY A 90 -7.72 -78.69 -17.49
CA GLY A 90 -8.77 -78.98 -18.46
C GLY A 90 -8.32 -78.78 -19.92
N LEU A 91 -7.52 -77.74 -20.19
CA LEU A 91 -6.94 -77.50 -21.51
C LEU A 91 -5.85 -78.52 -21.84
N ASP A 92 -4.98 -78.83 -20.90
CA ASP A 92 -3.93 -79.84 -21.08
C ASP A 92 -4.51 -81.23 -21.37
N SER A 93 -5.49 -81.66 -20.56
CA SER A 93 -6.21 -82.91 -20.80
C SER A 93 -7.02 -82.89 -22.11
N SER A 94 -7.61 -81.75 -22.50
CA SER A 94 -8.30 -81.61 -23.79
C SER A 94 -7.35 -81.64 -24.99
N ILE A 95 -6.11 -81.15 -24.86
CA ILE A 95 -5.09 -81.17 -25.92
C ILE A 95 -4.49 -82.57 -26.04
N GLN A 96 -4.27 -83.25 -24.91
CA GLN A 96 -3.61 -84.56 -24.84
C GLN A 96 -4.59 -85.74 -24.94
N GLY A 97 -5.91 -85.52 -24.84
CA GLY A 97 -6.95 -86.55 -24.91
C GLY A 97 -6.97 -87.52 -23.72
N THR A 98 -6.39 -87.12 -22.59
CA THR A 98 -6.21 -87.94 -21.37
C THR A 98 -7.29 -87.66 -20.32
N ALA A 99 -7.50 -88.58 -19.38
CA ALA A 99 -8.43 -88.39 -18.26
C ALA A 99 -7.93 -87.31 -17.31
N LEU A 100 -8.84 -86.52 -16.71
CA LEU A 100 -8.51 -85.42 -15.78
C LEU A 100 -7.71 -85.94 -14.57
N ASP A 101 -6.43 -85.62 -14.51
CA ASP A 101 -5.58 -85.89 -13.35
C ASP A 101 -5.57 -84.69 -12.40
N TRP A 102 -6.26 -84.85 -11.26
CA TRP A 102 -6.39 -83.80 -10.25
C TRP A 102 -5.18 -83.71 -9.30
N SER A 103 -4.27 -84.69 -9.34
CA SER A 103 -3.11 -84.74 -8.43
C SER A 103 -2.12 -83.60 -8.69
N ASP A 104 -1.85 -83.30 -9.97
CA ASP A 104 -1.03 -82.15 -10.38
C ASP A 104 -1.66 -80.81 -10.01
N MET A 105 -2.99 -80.72 -9.95
CA MET A 105 -3.70 -79.51 -9.53
C MET A 105 -3.49 -79.24 -8.02
N VAL A 106 -3.59 -80.27 -7.18
CA VAL A 106 -3.40 -80.12 -5.73
C VAL A 106 -1.97 -79.70 -5.43
N TYR A 107 -0.98 -80.30 -6.08
CA TYR A 107 0.42 -79.90 -5.94
C TYR A 107 0.69 -78.51 -6.53
N GLY A 108 0.13 -78.18 -7.71
CA GLY A 108 0.31 -76.88 -8.36
C GLY A 108 -0.35 -75.71 -7.61
N VAL A 109 -1.54 -75.90 -7.05
CA VAL A 109 -2.25 -74.88 -6.25
C VAL A 109 -1.63 -74.75 -4.86
N ALA A 110 -1.29 -75.87 -4.19
CA ALA A 110 -0.60 -75.82 -2.90
C ALA A 110 0.79 -75.19 -3.02
N PHE A 111 1.55 -75.54 -4.06
CA PHE A 111 2.86 -74.94 -4.35
C PHE A 111 2.71 -73.48 -4.79
N GLY A 112 1.76 -73.15 -5.66
CA GLY A 112 1.52 -71.77 -6.13
C GLY A 112 1.07 -70.81 -5.02
N VAL A 113 0.20 -71.24 -4.11
CA VAL A 113 -0.24 -70.44 -2.95
C VAL A 113 0.86 -70.33 -1.90
N ALA A 114 1.58 -71.42 -1.61
CA ALA A 114 2.70 -71.39 -0.66
C ALA A 114 3.88 -70.55 -1.20
N VAL A 115 4.26 -70.72 -2.46
CA VAL A 115 5.35 -69.97 -3.12
C VAL A 115 4.94 -68.52 -3.35
N GLY A 116 3.69 -68.23 -3.75
CA GLY A 116 3.22 -66.85 -3.94
C GLY A 116 3.22 -66.01 -2.66
N VAL A 117 2.79 -66.60 -1.53
CA VAL A 117 2.79 -65.93 -0.21
C VAL A 117 4.20 -65.84 0.36
N VAL A 118 5.04 -66.88 0.20
CA VAL A 118 6.42 -66.89 0.71
C VAL A 118 7.34 -66.00 -0.14
N TYR A 119 7.28 -66.05 -1.47
CA TYR A 119 8.09 -65.18 -2.33
C TYR A 119 7.60 -63.73 -2.32
N GLY A 120 6.29 -63.46 -2.26
CA GLY A 120 5.79 -62.07 -2.18
C GLY A 120 6.31 -61.32 -0.95
N VAL A 121 6.43 -62.02 0.18
CA VAL A 121 6.99 -61.47 1.43
C VAL A 121 8.52 -61.55 1.47
N ALA A 122 9.12 -62.62 0.95
CA ALA A 122 10.57 -62.80 0.95
C ALA A 122 11.32 -61.94 -0.09
N PHE A 123 10.77 -61.71 -1.29
CA PHE A 123 11.42 -60.87 -2.31
C PHE A 123 11.41 -59.39 -1.92
N GLY A 124 10.34 -58.91 -1.28
CA GLY A 124 10.24 -57.53 -0.77
C GLY A 124 11.24 -57.22 0.34
N VAL A 125 11.56 -58.22 1.17
CA VAL A 125 12.54 -58.09 2.27
C VAL A 125 13.97 -58.38 1.80
N ALA A 126 14.17 -59.36 0.90
CA ALA A 126 15.50 -59.77 0.46
C ALA A 126 16.16 -58.76 -0.49
N PHE A 127 15.44 -58.17 -1.45
CA PHE A 127 16.04 -57.19 -2.37
C PHE A 127 16.38 -55.86 -1.70
N GLY A 128 15.55 -55.41 -0.73
CA GLY A 128 15.80 -54.19 0.04
C GLY A 128 17.02 -54.31 0.97
N VAL A 129 17.29 -55.50 1.50
CA VAL A 129 18.42 -55.76 2.39
C VAL A 129 19.71 -56.06 1.61
N VAL A 130 19.66 -56.85 0.54
CA VAL A 130 20.87 -57.27 -0.21
C VAL A 130 21.51 -56.10 -0.97
N TYR A 131 20.73 -55.23 -1.62
CA TYR A 131 21.29 -54.08 -2.37
C TYR A 131 21.66 -52.89 -1.46
N GLY A 132 20.91 -52.64 -0.39
CA GLY A 132 21.23 -51.59 0.60
C GLY A 132 22.52 -51.88 1.36
N VAL A 133 22.77 -53.14 1.70
CA VAL A 133 23.99 -53.56 2.41
C VAL A 133 25.19 -53.66 1.45
N ALA A 134 25.01 -54.18 0.22
CA ALA A 134 26.11 -54.29 -0.74
C ALA A 134 26.65 -52.91 -1.19
N PHE A 135 25.79 -51.92 -1.41
CA PHE A 135 26.20 -50.59 -1.85
C PHE A 135 26.77 -49.73 -0.70
N GLY A 136 26.18 -49.82 0.50
CA GLY A 136 26.68 -49.14 1.71
C GLY A 136 28.06 -49.64 2.15
N VAL A 137 28.31 -50.95 2.05
CA VAL A 137 29.61 -51.55 2.37
C VAL A 137 30.64 -51.28 1.27
N ALA A 138 30.27 -51.35 -0.02
CA ALA A 138 31.20 -51.06 -1.12
C ALA A 138 31.63 -49.58 -1.16
N PHE A 139 30.72 -48.62 -0.92
CA PHE A 139 31.03 -47.19 -0.94
C PHE A 139 31.74 -46.73 0.34
N GLY A 140 31.35 -47.25 1.52
CA GLY A 140 32.02 -46.97 2.78
C GLY A 140 33.46 -47.47 2.84
N VAL A 141 33.73 -48.66 2.27
CA VAL A 141 35.09 -49.22 2.21
C VAL A 141 35.94 -48.53 1.14
N SER A 142 35.38 -48.14 -0.02
CA SER A 142 36.16 -47.47 -1.07
C SER A 142 36.52 -46.02 -0.73
N VAL A 143 35.61 -45.26 -0.10
CA VAL A 143 35.89 -43.87 0.34
C VAL A 143 36.79 -43.86 1.58
N GLY A 144 36.58 -44.77 2.54
CA GLY A 144 37.43 -44.88 3.74
C GLY A 144 38.88 -45.29 3.43
N VAL A 145 39.08 -46.20 2.47
CA VAL A 145 40.42 -46.62 2.03
C VAL A 145 41.10 -45.53 1.18
N ALA A 146 40.37 -44.82 0.32
CA ALA A 146 40.93 -43.71 -0.47
C ALA A 146 41.39 -42.52 0.41
N PHE A 147 40.59 -42.12 1.41
CA PHE A 147 40.98 -41.06 2.35
C PHE A 147 42.14 -41.47 3.28
N GLY A 148 42.16 -42.74 3.73
CA GLY A 148 43.26 -43.27 4.56
C GLY A 148 44.60 -43.33 3.84
N ILE A 149 44.61 -43.60 2.53
CA ILE A 149 45.82 -43.64 1.71
C ILE A 149 46.34 -42.23 1.41
N VAL A 150 45.46 -41.26 1.10
CA VAL A 150 45.87 -39.88 0.78
C VAL A 150 46.49 -39.18 2.01
N PHE A 151 45.90 -39.32 3.20
CA PHE A 151 46.47 -38.74 4.43
C PHE A 151 47.67 -39.52 4.97
N GLY A 152 47.69 -40.85 4.80
CA GLY A 152 48.84 -41.67 5.17
C GLY A 152 50.09 -41.38 4.35
N VAL A 153 49.94 -41.03 3.07
CA VAL A 153 51.05 -40.66 2.19
C VAL A 153 51.48 -39.21 2.41
N PHE A 154 50.57 -38.28 2.72
CA PHE A 154 50.92 -36.87 3.01
C PHE A 154 51.71 -36.73 4.33
N GLY A 155 51.45 -37.57 5.33
CA GLY A 155 52.19 -37.59 6.60
C GLY A 155 53.64 -38.06 6.48
N VAL A 156 53.96 -38.88 5.47
CA VAL A 156 55.34 -39.39 5.23
C VAL A 156 56.24 -38.34 4.57
N MET A 157 55.68 -37.28 3.99
CA MET A 157 56.44 -36.27 3.25
C MET A 157 56.92 -35.07 4.09
N ILE A 158 56.44 -34.91 5.33
CA ILE A 158 56.76 -33.71 6.16
C ILE A 158 57.71 -33.98 7.34
N TYR A 159 57.86 -35.23 7.82
CA TYR A 159 58.82 -35.53 8.90
C TYR A 159 59.70 -36.72 8.55
N GLY A 160 60.88 -36.40 8.01
CA GLY A 160 61.96 -37.34 7.88
C GLY A 160 62.47 -37.79 9.26
N ALA A 161 62.70 -39.10 9.34
CA ALA A 161 63.58 -39.78 10.28
C ALA A 161 63.04 -40.09 11.70
N TRP A 162 63.00 -41.41 11.96
CA TRP A 162 62.92 -42.14 13.24
C TRP A 162 61.54 -42.30 13.90
N GLY A 163 60.82 -43.34 13.45
CA GLY A 163 60.57 -44.47 14.34
C GLY A 163 59.29 -44.48 15.19
N VAL A 164 58.10 -44.29 14.63
CA VAL A 164 56.86 -44.94 15.13
C VAL A 164 55.97 -45.32 13.93
N ARG A 165 55.87 -46.63 13.66
CA ARG A 165 55.09 -47.21 12.55
C ARG A 165 53.59 -47.14 12.86
N VAL A 166 52.81 -46.61 11.91
CA VAL A 166 51.55 -47.14 11.31
C VAL A 166 50.36 -47.50 12.23
N ALA A 167 50.53 -47.69 13.53
CA ALA A 167 49.47 -48.15 14.43
C ALA A 167 48.40 -47.08 14.71
N PHE A 168 48.77 -45.79 14.74
CA PHE A 168 47.83 -44.72 15.08
C PHE A 168 46.86 -44.37 13.94
N GLY A 169 47.33 -44.41 12.68
CA GLY A 169 46.47 -44.17 11.50
C GLY A 169 45.45 -45.29 11.26
N VAL A 170 45.83 -46.54 11.55
CA VAL A 170 44.94 -47.71 11.40
C VAL A 170 43.94 -47.79 12.57
N ALA A 171 44.35 -47.49 13.80
CA ALA A 171 43.46 -47.52 14.95
C ALA A 171 42.35 -46.44 14.89
N PHE A 172 42.67 -45.23 14.44
CA PHE A 172 41.68 -44.15 14.30
C PHE A 172 40.71 -44.40 13.14
N GLY A 173 41.19 -44.97 12.03
CA GLY A 173 40.34 -45.34 10.88
C GLY A 173 39.37 -46.48 11.18
N VAL A 174 39.80 -47.48 11.97
CA VAL A 174 38.95 -48.64 12.30
C VAL A 174 37.94 -48.32 13.41
N ALA A 175 38.29 -47.49 14.41
CA ALA A 175 37.37 -47.14 15.49
C ALA A 175 36.18 -46.27 15.01
N PHE A 176 36.43 -45.27 14.15
CA PHE A 176 35.36 -44.43 13.60
C PHE A 176 34.60 -45.11 12.45
N GLY A 177 35.29 -45.91 11.62
CA GLY A 177 34.67 -46.63 10.51
C GLY A 177 33.68 -47.72 10.96
N VAL A 178 33.99 -48.43 12.06
CA VAL A 178 33.14 -49.54 12.53
C VAL A 178 32.06 -49.07 13.50
N PHE A 179 32.35 -48.13 14.41
CA PHE A 179 31.32 -47.64 15.35
C PHE A 179 30.32 -46.70 14.69
N GLY A 180 30.78 -45.81 13.78
CA GLY A 180 29.91 -44.94 12.98
C GLY A 180 29.15 -45.71 11.89
N GLY A 181 29.79 -46.69 11.24
CA GLY A 181 29.17 -47.49 10.19
C GLY A 181 28.04 -48.39 10.67
N VAL A 182 28.10 -48.94 11.88
CA VAL A 182 27.07 -49.86 12.38
C VAL A 182 25.92 -49.12 13.07
N THR A 183 26.17 -47.99 13.75
CA THR A 183 25.10 -47.20 14.40
C THR A 183 24.32 -46.30 13.44
N PHE A 184 24.99 -45.68 12.46
CA PHE A 184 24.32 -44.93 11.37
C PHE A 184 23.89 -45.82 10.20
N GLY A 185 24.57 -46.94 9.94
CA GLY A 185 24.21 -47.86 8.84
C GLY A 185 22.95 -48.67 9.12
N VAL A 186 22.70 -49.08 10.37
CA VAL A 186 21.51 -49.87 10.71
C VAL A 186 20.30 -48.98 11.05
N SER A 187 20.49 -47.82 11.70
CA SER A 187 19.36 -46.89 11.94
C SER A 187 19.05 -46.00 10.72
N GLY A 188 20.07 -45.61 9.95
CA GLY A 188 19.93 -44.83 8.71
C GLY A 188 19.63 -45.68 7.47
N GLY A 189 20.12 -46.92 7.39
CA GLY A 189 19.85 -47.82 6.26
C GLY A 189 18.41 -48.33 6.19
N VAL A 190 17.76 -48.54 7.34
CA VAL A 190 16.33 -48.88 7.38
C VAL A 190 15.45 -47.66 7.08
N SER A 191 15.90 -46.47 7.45
CA SER A 191 15.15 -45.21 7.25
C SER A 191 15.32 -44.64 5.83
N ALA A 192 16.52 -44.74 5.24
CA ALA A 192 16.84 -44.24 3.90
C ALA A 192 16.68 -45.31 2.80
N GLY A 193 16.76 -46.61 3.12
CA GLY A 193 16.49 -47.69 2.16
C GLY A 193 15.03 -47.70 1.67
N VAL A 194 14.09 -47.30 2.54
CA VAL A 194 12.68 -47.11 2.19
C VAL A 194 12.48 -45.82 1.38
N ALA A 195 13.26 -44.77 1.63
CA ALA A 195 13.17 -43.50 0.91
C ALA A 195 13.86 -43.52 -0.47
N PHE A 196 14.98 -44.23 -0.64
CA PHE A 196 15.77 -44.20 -1.87
C PHE A 196 15.43 -45.32 -2.87
N GLY A 197 14.93 -46.47 -2.40
CA GLY A 197 14.45 -47.56 -3.26
C GLY A 197 13.25 -47.18 -4.14
N VAL A 198 12.51 -46.13 -3.76
CA VAL A 198 11.42 -45.56 -4.57
C VAL A 198 11.91 -44.40 -5.45
N SER A 199 13.04 -43.74 -5.14
CA SER A 199 13.48 -42.53 -5.86
C SER A 199 14.49 -42.77 -7.01
N VAL A 200 15.23 -43.90 -7.03
CA VAL A 200 16.25 -44.16 -8.09
C VAL A 200 15.93 -45.31 -9.05
N GLY A 201 14.87 -46.09 -8.82
CA GLY A 201 14.33 -47.00 -9.84
C GLY A 201 13.73 -46.29 -11.07
N VAL A 202 13.57 -44.96 -11.01
CA VAL A 202 12.97 -44.14 -12.08
C VAL A 202 13.95 -43.12 -12.68
N SER A 203 15.16 -42.94 -12.15
CA SER A 203 15.98 -41.75 -12.52
C SER A 203 17.31 -41.99 -13.26
N VAL A 204 17.73 -43.23 -13.58
CA VAL A 204 18.91 -43.41 -14.47
C VAL A 204 18.73 -44.56 -15.47
N GLY A 205 18.26 -44.21 -16.66
CA GLY A 205 18.20 -45.06 -17.84
C GLY A 205 17.87 -44.22 -19.08
N VAL A 206 18.68 -43.20 -19.35
CA VAL A 206 18.42 -42.23 -20.43
C VAL A 206 18.65 -42.87 -21.81
N GLY A 207 17.63 -42.78 -22.67
CA GLY A 207 17.74 -42.97 -24.11
C GLY A 207 16.37 -42.97 -24.79
N ARG A 208 16.07 -41.90 -25.54
CA ARG A 208 14.78 -41.49 -26.15
C ARG A 208 13.96 -42.52 -26.98
N GLY A 209 14.30 -43.82 -27.00
CA GLY A 209 13.59 -44.87 -27.74
C GLY A 209 12.71 -45.82 -26.90
N VAL A 210 12.92 -45.93 -25.58
CA VAL A 210 12.24 -46.96 -24.75
C VAL A 210 11.01 -46.45 -24.00
N SER A 211 10.90 -45.13 -23.79
CA SER A 211 9.68 -44.55 -23.20
C SER A 211 8.46 -44.89 -24.04
N VAL A 212 8.51 -44.73 -25.36
CA VAL A 212 7.39 -45.09 -26.26
C VAL A 212 7.07 -46.59 -26.20
N GLY A 213 8.08 -47.48 -26.12
CA GLY A 213 7.89 -48.93 -26.08
C GLY A 213 7.25 -49.47 -24.79
N VAL A 214 7.65 -48.97 -23.63
CA VAL A 214 7.06 -49.36 -22.33
C VAL A 214 5.66 -48.77 -22.17
N ILE A 215 5.46 -47.54 -22.66
CA ILE A 215 4.17 -46.86 -22.65
C ILE A 215 3.15 -47.59 -23.53
N ILE A 216 3.55 -47.93 -24.77
CA ILE A 216 2.73 -48.74 -25.67
C ILE A 216 2.52 -50.15 -25.09
N GLY A 217 3.52 -50.74 -24.43
CA GLY A 217 3.39 -52.05 -23.77
C GLY A 217 2.38 -52.10 -22.62
N VAL A 218 2.30 -51.05 -21.79
CA VAL A 218 1.30 -50.94 -20.71
C VAL A 218 -0.09 -50.64 -21.26
N ILE A 219 -0.20 -49.78 -22.27
CA ILE A 219 -1.48 -49.48 -22.95
C ILE A 219 -2.02 -50.73 -23.68
N ILE A 220 -1.14 -51.47 -24.37
CA ILE A 220 -1.49 -52.74 -25.02
C ILE A 220 -1.77 -53.81 -23.97
N GLY A 221 -1.05 -53.89 -22.85
CA GLY A 221 -1.29 -54.87 -21.79
C GLY A 221 -2.62 -54.67 -21.05
N VAL A 222 -2.92 -53.44 -20.64
CA VAL A 222 -4.21 -53.07 -20.01
C VAL A 222 -5.34 -53.11 -21.05
N GLY A 223 -5.09 -52.65 -22.27
CA GLY A 223 -6.03 -52.70 -23.39
C GLY A 223 -6.38 -54.13 -23.82
N ALA A 224 -5.39 -55.03 -23.86
CA ALA A 224 -5.55 -56.43 -24.27
C ALA A 224 -6.35 -57.23 -23.23
N LEU A 225 -6.14 -56.99 -21.93
CA LEU A 225 -6.99 -57.55 -20.86
C LEU A 225 -8.46 -57.06 -20.97
N ARG A 226 -8.70 -55.93 -21.62
CA ARG A 226 -10.04 -55.35 -21.84
C ARG A 226 -10.63 -55.62 -23.22
N LEU A 227 -9.87 -56.15 -24.19
CA LEU A 227 -10.38 -56.48 -25.53
C LEU A 227 -11.66 -57.34 -25.50
N PRO A 228 -11.76 -58.39 -24.65
CA PRO A 228 -13.01 -59.14 -24.50
C PRO A 228 -14.18 -58.28 -24.00
N MET A 229 -13.90 -57.32 -23.13
CA MET A 229 -14.91 -56.38 -22.59
C MET A 229 -15.38 -55.40 -23.66
N TYR A 230 -14.48 -54.90 -24.53
CA TYR A 230 -14.89 -54.06 -25.66
C TYR A 230 -15.72 -54.82 -26.70
N LEU A 231 -15.49 -56.11 -26.90
CA LEU A 231 -16.34 -56.93 -27.78
C LEU A 231 -17.75 -57.11 -27.19
N LEU A 232 -17.86 -57.30 -25.86
CA LEU A 232 -19.14 -57.33 -25.15
C LEU A 232 -19.86 -55.97 -25.18
N GLN A 233 -19.12 -54.88 -24.97
CA GLN A 233 -19.64 -53.51 -25.01
C GLN A 233 -20.03 -53.09 -26.44
N GLY A 234 -19.18 -53.36 -27.43
CA GLY A 234 -19.32 -52.98 -28.83
C GLY A 234 -20.37 -53.81 -29.59
N GLY A 235 -20.58 -55.07 -29.20
CA GLY A 235 -21.57 -55.96 -29.82
C GLY A 235 -23.03 -55.47 -29.72
N GLY A 236 -23.34 -54.60 -28.74
CA GLY A 236 -24.66 -53.97 -28.63
C GLY A 236 -24.69 -52.47 -29.00
N CYS A 237 -23.54 -51.82 -29.22
CA CYS A 237 -23.45 -50.39 -29.58
C CYS A 237 -24.04 -50.03 -30.95
N SER A 238 -24.33 -51.02 -31.81
CA SER A 238 -24.81 -50.78 -33.18
C SER A 238 -26.34 -50.81 -33.34
N ARG A 239 -27.13 -51.21 -32.32
CA ARG A 239 -28.59 -51.45 -32.51
C ARG A 239 -29.54 -50.94 -31.42
N VAL A 240 -29.08 -50.41 -30.29
CA VAL A 240 -29.94 -49.94 -29.18
C VAL A 240 -29.59 -48.50 -28.80
N PRO A 241 -30.52 -47.59 -28.48
CA PRO A 241 -30.19 -46.29 -27.91
C PRO A 241 -29.82 -46.47 -26.42
N TRP A 242 -28.53 -46.58 -26.14
CA TRP A 242 -28.00 -46.90 -24.80
C TRP A 242 -28.29 -45.85 -23.73
N GLY A 243 -28.68 -44.64 -24.11
CA GLY A 243 -29.11 -43.58 -23.19
C GLY A 243 -28.25 -43.47 -21.91
N ARG A 244 -28.88 -43.69 -20.74
CA ARG A 244 -28.24 -43.67 -19.41
C ARG A 244 -27.24 -44.80 -19.16
N TRP A 245 -27.29 -45.88 -19.93
CA TRP A 245 -26.48 -47.09 -19.77
C TRP A 245 -25.25 -47.11 -20.67
N HIS A 246 -24.99 -46.03 -21.42
CA HIS A 246 -23.83 -45.93 -22.30
C HIS A 246 -22.51 -46.20 -21.53
N PRO A 247 -21.56 -47.01 -22.06
CA PRO A 247 -20.30 -47.36 -21.37
C PRO A 247 -19.46 -46.19 -20.87
N LEU A 248 -19.50 -45.06 -21.59
CA LEU A 248 -18.99 -43.74 -21.15
C LEU A 248 -19.38 -43.38 -19.70
N TRP A 249 -20.61 -43.76 -19.34
CA TRP A 249 -21.24 -43.83 -18.01
C TRP A 249 -20.36 -44.32 -16.89
N TRP A 250 -19.87 -45.53 -17.08
CA TRP A 250 -19.56 -46.43 -15.98
C TRP A 250 -18.20 -47.11 -16.13
N ASP A 251 -17.52 -46.92 -17.26
CA ASP A 251 -16.17 -47.44 -17.49
C ASP A 251 -15.11 -46.32 -17.40
N GLU A 252 -14.53 -46.14 -16.21
CA GLU A 252 -13.46 -45.16 -15.94
C GLU A 252 -12.10 -45.60 -16.52
N LEU A 253 -11.96 -46.88 -16.87
CA LEU A 253 -10.70 -47.46 -17.37
C LEU A 253 -10.74 -47.68 -18.89
N ALA A 254 -11.72 -47.08 -19.57
CA ALA A 254 -11.87 -47.14 -21.01
C ALA A 254 -10.74 -46.39 -21.74
N VAL A 255 -9.92 -47.14 -22.48
CA VAL A 255 -8.80 -46.69 -23.31
C VAL A 255 -9.23 -46.38 -24.74
N LEU A 256 -10.17 -47.15 -25.31
CA LEU A 256 -10.65 -46.93 -26.68
C LEU A 256 -11.78 -45.90 -26.74
N PRO A 257 -11.84 -45.05 -27.78
CA PRO A 257 -12.95 -44.11 -27.95
C PRO A 257 -14.25 -44.85 -28.22
N PHE A 258 -15.31 -44.48 -27.50
CA PHE A 258 -16.64 -45.04 -27.72
C PHE A 258 -17.31 -44.45 -28.96
N MET A 259 -18.07 -45.27 -29.68
CA MET A 259 -18.92 -44.83 -30.81
C MET A 259 -20.23 -44.22 -30.29
N ASN A 260 -20.87 -43.35 -31.08
CA ASN A 260 -22.17 -42.72 -30.76
C ASN A 260 -22.23 -41.88 -29.45
N THR A 261 -21.12 -41.27 -29.06
CA THR A 261 -21.04 -40.39 -27.87
C THR A 261 -21.92 -39.14 -27.96
N GLN A 262 -22.30 -38.71 -29.17
CA GLN A 262 -23.16 -37.53 -29.40
C GLN A 262 -24.58 -37.69 -28.84
N ALA A 263 -25.15 -38.89 -28.89
CA ALA A 263 -26.46 -39.15 -28.29
C ALA A 263 -26.40 -39.05 -26.76
N ALA A 264 -25.31 -39.56 -26.16
CA ALA A 264 -25.08 -39.48 -24.72
C ALA A 264 -24.87 -38.04 -24.25
N ILE A 265 -24.09 -37.23 -24.97
CA ILE A 265 -23.89 -35.80 -24.67
C ILE A 265 -25.23 -35.05 -24.68
N ARG A 266 -26.02 -35.20 -25.75
CA ARG A 266 -27.33 -34.53 -25.88
C ARG A 266 -28.28 -34.90 -24.73
N GLN A 267 -28.32 -36.18 -24.35
CA GLN A 267 -29.16 -36.61 -23.23
C GLN A 267 -28.67 -36.09 -21.88
N ALA A 268 -27.36 -35.94 -21.68
CA ALA A 268 -26.81 -35.36 -20.45
C ALA A 268 -27.27 -33.91 -20.30
N TRP A 269 -27.22 -33.12 -21.37
CA TRP A 269 -27.69 -31.73 -21.37
C TRP A 269 -29.21 -31.61 -21.20
N GLN A 270 -30.01 -32.56 -21.71
CA GLN A 270 -31.47 -32.57 -21.54
C GLN A 270 -31.94 -32.69 -20.09
N GLN A 271 -31.08 -33.11 -19.16
CA GLN A 271 -31.42 -33.26 -17.74
C GLN A 271 -31.19 -31.98 -16.92
N GLY A 272 -30.81 -30.89 -17.59
CA GLY A 272 -30.42 -29.63 -16.96
C GLY A 272 -28.91 -29.47 -16.90
N GLU A 273 -28.47 -28.22 -16.86
CA GLU A 273 -27.06 -27.85 -16.99
C GLU A 273 -26.21 -28.37 -15.83
N VAL A 274 -26.65 -28.16 -14.59
CA VAL A 274 -25.95 -28.62 -13.38
C VAL A 274 -25.83 -30.15 -13.35
N VAL A 275 -26.93 -30.86 -13.66
CA VAL A 275 -26.95 -32.33 -13.71
C VAL A 275 -26.07 -32.85 -14.86
N GLY A 276 -26.04 -32.13 -15.99
CA GLY A 276 -25.12 -32.40 -17.10
C GLY A 276 -23.66 -32.29 -16.67
N LEU A 277 -23.26 -31.15 -16.08
CA LEU A 277 -21.90 -30.90 -15.60
C LEU A 277 -21.47 -31.94 -14.55
N GLN A 278 -22.35 -32.31 -13.62
CA GLN A 278 -22.14 -33.38 -12.64
C GLN A 278 -21.93 -34.76 -13.28
N ARG A 279 -22.57 -35.05 -14.42
CA ARG A 279 -22.33 -36.30 -15.16
C ARG A 279 -21.01 -36.24 -15.89
N PHE A 280 -20.68 -35.10 -16.49
CA PHE A 280 -19.42 -34.90 -17.20
C PHE A 280 -18.20 -34.89 -16.27
N SER A 281 -18.36 -34.57 -14.98
CA SER A 281 -17.25 -34.60 -14.01
C SER A 281 -16.62 -35.98 -13.91
N GLN A 282 -17.41 -37.04 -14.10
CA GLN A 282 -16.96 -38.44 -14.09
C GLN A 282 -15.97 -38.75 -15.23
N LEU A 283 -16.01 -37.96 -16.31
CA LEU A 283 -15.08 -38.11 -17.44
C LEU A 283 -13.73 -37.45 -17.18
N ALA A 284 -13.64 -36.52 -16.22
CA ALA A 284 -12.38 -35.88 -15.85
C ALA A 284 -11.35 -36.90 -15.32
N ALA A 285 -11.83 -37.96 -14.68
CA ALA A 285 -11.01 -39.04 -14.13
C ALA A 285 -10.34 -39.91 -15.21
N ASN A 286 -10.86 -39.95 -16.44
CA ASN A 286 -10.34 -40.78 -17.53
C ASN A 286 -9.74 -39.94 -18.67
N PRO A 287 -8.40 -39.81 -18.75
CA PRO A 287 -7.71 -39.05 -19.78
C PRO A 287 -8.08 -39.43 -21.22
N PHE A 288 -8.38 -40.71 -21.50
CA PHE A 288 -8.71 -41.21 -22.84
C PHE A 288 -10.09 -40.76 -23.33
N GLN A 289 -10.98 -40.35 -22.43
CA GLN A 289 -12.35 -39.91 -22.76
C GLN A 289 -12.55 -38.41 -22.59
N ARG A 290 -11.54 -37.66 -22.11
CA ARG A 290 -11.64 -36.19 -21.94
C ARG A 290 -11.90 -35.42 -23.25
N TRP A 291 -11.63 -36.00 -24.41
CA TRP A 291 -12.03 -35.40 -25.70
C TRP A 291 -13.56 -35.32 -25.85
N VAL A 292 -14.33 -36.26 -25.25
CA VAL A 292 -15.80 -36.24 -25.24
C VAL A 292 -16.29 -35.09 -24.37
N LEU A 293 -15.65 -34.89 -23.21
CA LEU A 293 -15.88 -33.75 -22.33
C LEU A 293 -15.60 -32.44 -23.06
N GLN A 294 -14.43 -32.31 -23.70
CA GLN A 294 -14.06 -31.11 -24.47
C GLN A 294 -15.08 -30.78 -25.55
N LYS A 295 -15.53 -31.78 -26.31
CA LYS A 295 -16.54 -31.61 -27.34
C LYS A 295 -17.89 -31.18 -26.78
N ALA A 296 -18.32 -31.78 -25.66
CA ALA A 296 -19.58 -31.43 -25.00
C ALA A 296 -19.58 -30.00 -24.47
N LEU A 297 -18.48 -29.58 -23.84
CA LEU A 297 -18.30 -28.22 -23.32
C LEU A 297 -18.19 -27.19 -24.45
N HIS A 298 -17.40 -27.48 -25.48
CA HIS A 298 -17.20 -26.58 -26.61
C HIS A 298 -18.50 -26.39 -27.42
N GLN A 299 -19.26 -27.46 -27.64
CA GLN A 299 -20.58 -27.39 -28.27
C GLN A 299 -21.52 -26.49 -27.46
N ARG A 300 -21.61 -26.71 -26.13
CA ARG A 300 -22.48 -25.92 -25.26
C ARG A 300 -22.06 -24.45 -25.18
N LEU A 301 -20.75 -24.18 -25.15
CA LEU A 301 -20.17 -22.84 -25.11
C LEU A 301 -20.56 -21.98 -26.32
N HIS A 302 -20.72 -22.60 -27.49
CA HIS A 302 -21.05 -21.92 -28.75
C HIS A 302 -22.52 -22.03 -29.18
N GLU A 303 -23.29 -22.96 -28.62
CA GLU A 303 -24.73 -23.11 -28.90
C GLU A 303 -25.61 -22.16 -28.07
N VAL A 304 -25.15 -21.72 -26.88
CA VAL A 304 -25.92 -20.87 -25.97
C VAL A 304 -25.68 -19.40 -26.31
N SER A 305 -26.73 -18.58 -26.34
CA SER A 305 -26.66 -17.13 -26.61
C SER A 305 -25.83 -16.34 -25.57
N SER A 306 -25.49 -16.97 -24.45
CA SER A 306 -24.74 -16.43 -23.33
C SER A 306 -23.53 -17.29 -22.95
N GLY A 307 -22.63 -17.54 -23.91
CA GLY A 307 -21.43 -18.37 -23.70
C GLY A 307 -20.53 -17.89 -22.54
N LEU A 308 -20.45 -16.58 -22.29
CA LEU A 308 -19.71 -16.02 -21.14
C LEU A 308 -20.31 -16.45 -19.80
N LEU A 309 -21.64 -16.37 -19.64
CA LEU A 309 -22.34 -16.80 -18.43
C LEU A 309 -22.16 -18.31 -18.19
N PHE A 310 -22.17 -19.12 -19.24
CA PHE A 310 -21.87 -20.56 -19.14
C PHE A 310 -20.44 -20.82 -18.63
N LEU A 311 -19.45 -20.10 -19.18
CA LEU A 311 -18.05 -20.23 -18.77
C LEU A 311 -17.85 -19.88 -17.29
N TYR A 312 -18.43 -18.77 -16.83
CA TYR A 312 -18.40 -18.39 -15.41
C TYR A 312 -19.26 -19.30 -14.52
N GLY A 313 -20.32 -19.91 -15.06
CA GLY A 313 -21.12 -20.92 -14.37
C GLY A 313 -20.32 -22.16 -13.94
N LEU A 314 -19.22 -22.48 -14.63
CA LEU A 314 -18.30 -23.54 -14.22
C LEU A 314 -17.61 -23.23 -12.87
N PHE A 315 -17.42 -21.94 -12.56
CA PHE A 315 -16.79 -21.49 -11.33
C PHE A 315 -17.74 -21.42 -10.14
N SER A 316 -19.04 -21.25 -10.39
CA SER A 316 -20.08 -21.26 -9.35
C SER A 316 -20.66 -22.65 -9.07
N THR A 317 -20.24 -23.69 -9.81
CA THR A 317 -20.74 -25.06 -9.61
C THR A 317 -19.89 -25.82 -8.59
N ASP A 318 -20.44 -26.05 -7.40
CA ASP A 318 -19.77 -26.76 -6.29
C ASP A 318 -19.37 -28.20 -6.66
N ALA A 319 -20.14 -28.86 -7.53
CA ALA A 319 -19.84 -30.23 -7.94
C ALA A 319 -18.53 -30.39 -8.72
N LEU A 320 -17.94 -29.28 -9.17
CA LEU A 320 -16.66 -29.26 -9.89
C LEU A 320 -15.46 -29.02 -8.94
N ASP A 321 -15.71 -28.79 -7.65
CA ASP A 321 -14.66 -28.62 -6.63
C ASP A 321 -14.00 -29.92 -6.17
N ALA A 322 -14.45 -31.09 -6.66
CA ALA A 322 -13.81 -32.36 -6.34
C ALA A 322 -12.46 -32.52 -7.07
N TYR A 323 -11.54 -33.32 -6.50
CA TYR A 323 -10.36 -33.77 -7.25
C TYR A 323 -10.78 -34.54 -8.51
N ALA A 324 -10.09 -34.34 -9.64
CA ALA A 324 -10.38 -35.08 -10.87
C ALA A 324 -10.07 -36.58 -10.73
N ILE A 325 -9.05 -36.92 -9.94
CA ILE A 325 -8.65 -38.29 -9.61
C ILE A 325 -8.43 -38.34 -8.10
N ALA A 326 -8.92 -39.40 -7.43
CA ALA A 326 -8.73 -39.54 -6.00
C ALA A 326 -7.22 -39.64 -5.64
N PRO A 327 -6.69 -38.73 -4.80
CA PRO A 327 -5.28 -38.69 -4.41
C PRO A 327 -4.89 -39.92 -3.60
N LEU A 328 -3.64 -40.37 -3.71
CA LEU A 328 -3.15 -41.59 -3.06
C LEU A 328 -1.98 -41.32 -2.12
N ARG A 329 -1.08 -40.42 -2.49
CA ARG A 329 0.10 -40.01 -1.72
C ARG A 329 -0.10 -38.61 -1.15
N GLU A 330 0.66 -38.25 -0.11
CA GLU A 330 0.62 -36.92 0.49
C GLU A 330 0.91 -35.81 -0.56
N GLU A 331 1.86 -36.06 -1.46
CA GLU A 331 2.18 -35.16 -2.58
C GLU A 331 0.98 -34.93 -3.51
N ASP A 332 0.18 -35.95 -3.79
CA ASP A 332 -0.97 -35.88 -4.72
C ASP A 332 -2.01 -34.85 -4.29
N TRP A 333 -2.20 -34.65 -2.99
CA TRP A 333 -3.20 -33.72 -2.44
C TRP A 333 -2.93 -32.26 -2.83
N ARG A 334 -1.68 -31.92 -3.15
CA ARG A 334 -1.29 -30.56 -3.59
C ARG A 334 -1.25 -30.40 -5.11
N GLN A 335 -1.31 -31.51 -5.82
CA GLN A 335 -0.74 -31.63 -7.16
C GLN A 335 -1.75 -32.11 -8.20
N ILE A 336 -2.79 -32.83 -7.77
CA ILE A 336 -3.89 -33.26 -8.63
C ILE A 336 -4.87 -32.09 -8.83
N PRO A 337 -5.24 -31.77 -10.08
CA PRO A 337 -6.20 -30.71 -10.35
C PRO A 337 -7.63 -31.06 -9.91
N SER A 338 -8.43 -30.03 -9.64
CA SER A 338 -9.88 -30.20 -9.49
C SER A 338 -10.54 -30.52 -10.83
N VAL A 339 -11.75 -31.08 -10.78
CA VAL A 339 -12.59 -31.29 -11.97
C VAL A 339 -12.79 -29.97 -12.71
N ARG A 340 -13.01 -28.86 -11.99
CA ARG A 340 -13.12 -27.52 -12.58
C ARG A 340 -11.89 -27.15 -13.39
N GLN A 341 -10.69 -27.31 -12.82
CA GLN A 341 -9.44 -27.02 -13.52
C GLN A 341 -9.31 -27.89 -14.79
N VAL A 342 -9.66 -29.17 -14.73
CA VAL A 342 -9.69 -30.03 -15.92
C VAL A 342 -10.68 -29.50 -16.97
N PHE A 343 -11.89 -29.14 -16.59
CA PHE A 343 -12.91 -28.61 -17.52
C PHE A 343 -12.44 -27.37 -18.26
N VAL A 344 -11.91 -26.39 -17.52
CA VAL A 344 -11.44 -25.13 -18.10
C VAL A 344 -10.18 -25.37 -18.94
N SER A 345 -9.26 -26.26 -18.52
CA SER A 345 -8.08 -26.62 -19.33
C SER A 345 -8.44 -27.29 -20.66
N GLU A 346 -9.50 -28.11 -20.67
CA GLU A 346 -9.95 -28.81 -21.86
C GLU A 346 -10.67 -27.85 -22.83
N LEU A 347 -11.42 -26.88 -22.31
CA LEU A 347 -11.98 -25.77 -23.10
C LEU A 347 -10.89 -24.86 -23.70
N ALA A 348 -9.85 -24.58 -22.91
CA ALA A 348 -8.70 -23.77 -23.31
C ALA A 348 -7.76 -24.49 -24.31
N GLY A 349 -7.96 -25.80 -24.53
CA GLY A 349 -7.10 -26.59 -25.40
C GLY A 349 -5.69 -26.87 -24.84
N CYS A 350 -5.47 -26.66 -23.54
CA CYS A 350 -4.18 -26.84 -22.86
C CYS A 350 -4.16 -28.01 -21.86
N GLY A 351 -5.03 -29.01 -22.08
CA GLY A 351 -5.13 -30.20 -21.22
C GLY A 351 -3.85 -31.06 -21.15
N ASP A 352 -2.86 -30.81 -22.00
CA ASP A 352 -1.53 -31.45 -22.02
C ASP A 352 -0.56 -30.87 -20.97
N ARG A 353 -0.62 -29.56 -20.69
CA ARG A 353 0.38 -28.87 -19.84
C ARG A 353 0.52 -29.44 -18.42
N HIS A 354 -0.46 -30.20 -17.94
CA HIS A 354 -0.51 -30.76 -16.58
C HIS A 354 -0.53 -32.30 -16.58
N ALA A 355 -0.39 -32.89 -17.76
CA ALA A 355 -0.59 -34.30 -17.97
C ALA A 355 0.62 -35.09 -17.44
N ARG A 356 0.40 -35.92 -16.41
CA ARG A 356 1.47 -36.66 -15.73
C ARG A 356 1.79 -37.94 -16.47
N GLY A 357 3.08 -38.19 -16.71
CA GLY A 357 3.56 -39.42 -17.32
C GLY A 357 2.88 -39.73 -18.66
N LEU A 358 1.96 -40.70 -18.65
CA LEU A 358 1.23 -41.17 -19.82
C LEU A 358 0.17 -40.21 -20.34
N GLU A 359 -0.39 -39.33 -19.50
CA GLU A 359 -1.53 -38.50 -19.88
C GLU A 359 -1.19 -37.57 -21.07
N ASN A 360 0.05 -37.12 -21.17
CA ASN A 360 0.53 -36.26 -22.26
C ASN A 360 0.45 -36.97 -23.61
N LEU A 361 0.90 -38.22 -23.63
CA LEU A 361 0.83 -39.09 -24.81
C LEU A 361 -0.64 -39.44 -25.14
N VAL A 362 -1.48 -39.67 -24.13
CA VAL A 362 -2.93 -39.88 -24.32
C VAL A 362 -3.59 -38.65 -24.94
N TRP A 363 -3.24 -37.46 -24.47
CA TRP A 363 -3.74 -36.21 -25.03
C TRP A 363 -3.34 -36.07 -26.50
N GLN A 364 -2.07 -36.37 -26.85
CA GLN A 364 -1.58 -36.35 -28.24
C GLN A 364 -2.32 -37.37 -29.12
N ILE A 365 -2.56 -38.59 -28.63
CA ILE A 365 -3.27 -39.64 -29.38
C ILE A 365 -4.74 -39.28 -29.58
N THR A 366 -5.38 -38.67 -28.57
CA THR A 366 -6.79 -38.25 -28.64
C THR A 366 -6.97 -36.89 -29.33
N GLN A 367 -5.88 -36.19 -29.65
CA GLN A 367 -5.90 -34.86 -30.27
C GLN A 367 -6.74 -34.76 -31.56
N PRO A 368 -6.74 -35.75 -32.49
CA PRO A 368 -7.58 -35.69 -33.70
C PRO A 368 -9.08 -35.73 -33.43
N LEU A 369 -9.50 -36.21 -32.25
CA LEU A 369 -10.91 -36.32 -31.86
C LEU A 369 -11.45 -35.02 -31.23
N ARG A 370 -10.56 -34.06 -30.95
CA ARG A 370 -10.87 -32.79 -30.25
C ARG A 370 -11.16 -31.66 -31.24
N THR A 371 -12.00 -30.72 -30.84
CA THR A 371 -12.28 -29.52 -31.65
C THR A 371 -11.11 -28.54 -31.54
N ARG A 372 -10.64 -27.99 -32.68
CA ARG A 372 -9.45 -27.11 -32.78
C ARG A 372 -9.77 -25.62 -33.01
N GLN A 373 -11.04 -25.22 -32.91
CA GLN A 373 -11.43 -23.84 -33.18
C GLN A 373 -11.00 -22.94 -32.01
N VAL A 374 -10.07 -22.03 -32.29
CA VAL A 374 -9.71 -20.94 -31.37
C VAL A 374 -10.73 -19.83 -31.55
N THR A 375 -11.47 -19.55 -30.49
CA THR A 375 -12.48 -18.49 -30.40
C THR A 375 -12.17 -17.57 -29.21
N PRO A 376 -12.68 -16.32 -29.18
CA PRO A 376 -12.51 -15.43 -28.03
C PRO A 376 -12.88 -16.08 -26.69
N LEU A 377 -13.93 -16.90 -26.65
CA LEU A 377 -14.35 -17.63 -25.45
C LEU A 377 -13.33 -18.70 -25.00
N THR A 378 -12.68 -19.40 -25.94
CA THR A 378 -11.62 -20.37 -25.61
C THR A 378 -10.32 -19.70 -25.16
N VAL A 379 -10.01 -18.51 -25.69
CA VAL A 379 -8.88 -17.68 -25.23
C VAL A 379 -9.14 -17.17 -23.82
N LEU A 380 -10.36 -16.69 -23.54
CA LEU A 380 -10.77 -16.33 -22.18
C LEU A 380 -10.72 -17.55 -21.23
N ALA A 381 -11.18 -18.73 -21.67
CA ALA A 381 -11.06 -19.94 -20.88
C ALA A 381 -9.58 -20.26 -20.54
N HIS A 382 -8.65 -20.01 -21.46
CA HIS A 382 -7.22 -20.14 -21.20
C HIS A 382 -6.74 -19.16 -20.14
N LEU A 383 -7.17 -17.90 -20.22
CA LEU A 383 -6.86 -16.87 -19.22
C LEU A 383 -7.40 -17.25 -17.83
N LEU A 384 -8.68 -17.62 -17.74
CA LEU A 384 -9.32 -18.02 -16.48
C LEU A 384 -8.64 -19.27 -15.90
N TYR A 385 -8.23 -20.21 -16.75
CA TYR A 385 -7.48 -21.39 -16.33
C TYR A 385 -6.18 -21.02 -15.62
N LEU A 386 -5.35 -20.15 -16.21
CA LEU A 386 -4.07 -19.73 -15.62
C LEU A 386 -4.26 -19.10 -14.23
N LEU A 387 -5.34 -18.33 -14.06
CA LEU A 387 -5.67 -17.67 -12.80
C LEU A 387 -6.16 -18.63 -11.69
N THR A 388 -6.61 -19.84 -12.02
CA THR A 388 -7.02 -20.84 -11.02
C THR A 388 -5.87 -21.51 -10.27
N TRP A 389 -4.63 -21.36 -10.74
CA TRP A 389 -3.47 -22.05 -10.19
C TRP A 389 -2.68 -21.22 -9.18
N VAL A 390 -2.83 -19.91 -9.20
CA VAL A 390 -2.18 -19.01 -8.24
C VAL A 390 -3.07 -18.92 -7.00
N CYS A 391 -2.68 -19.61 -5.93
CA CYS A 391 -3.47 -19.66 -4.70
C CYS A 391 -3.07 -18.57 -3.70
N ASP A 392 -1.82 -18.09 -3.75
CA ASP A 392 -1.27 -17.12 -2.81
C ASP A 392 -0.89 -15.79 -3.48
N ALA A 393 -1.17 -14.68 -2.80
CA ALA A 393 -0.88 -13.31 -3.29
C ALA A 393 0.62 -13.00 -3.43
N ASN A 394 1.49 -13.86 -2.88
CA ASN A 394 2.95 -13.73 -2.93
C ASN A 394 3.59 -14.61 -4.01
N GLU A 395 2.82 -15.47 -4.68
CA GLU A 395 3.34 -16.27 -5.77
C GLU A 395 3.36 -15.44 -7.06
N PRO A 396 4.47 -15.42 -7.81
CA PRO A 396 4.50 -14.75 -9.10
C PRO A 396 3.43 -15.34 -10.02
N LEU A 397 2.82 -14.49 -10.83
CA LEU A 397 1.89 -14.92 -11.86
C LEU A 397 2.57 -15.96 -12.77
N PRO A 398 1.83 -16.93 -13.34
CA PRO A 398 2.43 -18.07 -14.04
C PRO A 398 3.27 -17.66 -15.25
N ASP A 399 4.34 -18.40 -15.54
CA ASP A 399 5.17 -18.16 -16.74
C ASP A 399 4.33 -18.19 -18.03
N GLY A 400 4.44 -17.13 -18.84
CA GLY A 400 3.63 -16.93 -20.06
C GLY A 400 2.28 -16.25 -19.83
N PHE A 401 1.96 -15.85 -18.59
CA PHE A 401 0.84 -14.97 -18.28
C PHE A 401 1.32 -13.51 -18.24
N ASP A 402 0.94 -12.73 -19.25
CA ASP A 402 1.21 -11.29 -19.28
C ASP A 402 -0.06 -10.52 -19.66
N LEU A 403 -0.97 -10.38 -18.70
CA LEU A 403 -2.18 -9.55 -18.86
C LEU A 403 -1.84 -8.10 -19.22
N VAL A 404 -0.64 -7.65 -18.82
CA VAL A 404 -0.21 -6.26 -18.94
C VAL A 404 0.21 -5.96 -20.38
N ASN A 405 0.90 -6.88 -21.05
CA ASN A 405 1.48 -6.64 -22.37
C ASN A 405 0.88 -7.50 -23.50
N ASP A 406 -0.07 -8.39 -23.23
CA ASP A 406 -0.74 -9.22 -24.25
C ASP A 406 -2.23 -8.83 -24.44
N PRO A 407 -2.53 -7.86 -25.32
CA PRO A 407 -3.90 -7.45 -25.61
C PRO A 407 -4.70 -8.50 -26.39
N SER A 408 -4.06 -9.54 -26.93
CA SER A 408 -4.76 -10.59 -27.69
C SER A 408 -5.65 -11.47 -26.81
N LEU A 409 -5.41 -11.47 -25.50
CA LEU A 409 -6.15 -12.27 -24.51
C LEU A 409 -7.61 -11.83 -24.34
N LEU A 410 -7.95 -10.59 -24.67
CA LEU A 410 -9.29 -10.01 -24.50
C LEU A 410 -9.98 -9.70 -25.83
N TYR A 411 -9.32 -10.01 -26.95
CA TYR A 411 -9.80 -9.66 -28.29
C TYR A 411 -11.12 -10.38 -28.64
N GLY A 412 -12.09 -9.63 -29.18
CA GLY A 412 -13.36 -10.17 -29.67
C GLY A 412 -14.35 -10.56 -28.58
N LEU A 413 -14.11 -10.20 -27.31
CA LEU A 413 -15.06 -10.43 -26.22
C LEU A 413 -16.28 -9.52 -26.31
N THR A 414 -16.14 -8.31 -26.85
CA THR A 414 -17.23 -7.34 -27.06
C THR A 414 -18.37 -7.85 -27.93
N ASP A 415 -18.12 -8.85 -28.78
CA ASP A 415 -19.13 -9.50 -29.62
C ASP A 415 -20.12 -10.37 -28.82
N TYR A 416 -19.86 -10.59 -27.53
CA TYR A 416 -20.67 -11.42 -26.63
C TYR A 416 -21.41 -10.57 -25.59
N PRO A 417 -22.64 -10.95 -25.18
CA PRO A 417 -23.38 -10.24 -24.13
C PRO A 417 -22.58 -10.16 -22.82
N GLY A 418 -22.31 -8.93 -22.37
CA GLY A 418 -21.50 -8.61 -21.18
C GLY A 418 -19.97 -8.75 -21.36
N GLY A 419 -19.49 -9.00 -22.57
CA GLY A 419 -18.05 -9.07 -22.84
C GLY A 419 -17.32 -7.73 -22.80
N GLN A 420 -18.03 -6.61 -23.05
CA GLN A 420 -17.48 -5.26 -22.86
C GLN A 420 -17.07 -5.01 -21.40
N GLU A 421 -17.92 -5.42 -20.45
CA GLU A 421 -17.62 -5.30 -19.01
C GLU A 421 -16.37 -6.09 -18.62
N LEU A 422 -16.26 -7.33 -19.09
CA LEU A 422 -15.11 -8.18 -18.81
C LEU A 422 -13.82 -7.59 -19.40
N GLN A 423 -13.84 -7.17 -20.65
CA GLN A 423 -12.67 -6.56 -21.28
C GLN A 423 -12.19 -5.35 -20.49
N GLN A 424 -13.09 -4.42 -20.16
CA GLN A 424 -12.73 -3.21 -19.40
C GLN A 424 -12.26 -3.54 -17.97
N SER A 425 -12.85 -4.54 -17.32
CA SER A 425 -12.44 -4.99 -15.97
C SER A 425 -11.03 -5.57 -15.98
N PHE A 426 -10.70 -6.41 -16.96
CA PHE A 426 -9.35 -6.97 -17.10
C PHE A 426 -8.31 -5.92 -17.51
N GLU A 427 -8.67 -4.98 -18.38
CA GLU A 427 -7.82 -3.83 -18.73
C GLU A 427 -7.53 -2.95 -17.51
N ALA A 428 -8.55 -2.66 -16.68
CA ALA A 428 -8.38 -1.93 -15.43
C ALA A 428 -7.45 -2.67 -14.45
N MET A 429 -7.63 -3.98 -14.27
CA MET A 429 -6.73 -4.80 -13.44
C MET A 429 -5.30 -4.80 -13.98
N ALA A 430 -5.10 -4.90 -15.29
CA ALA A 430 -3.78 -4.78 -15.91
C ALA A 430 -3.12 -3.43 -15.62
N GLN A 431 -3.88 -2.34 -15.71
CA GLN A 431 -3.37 -1.00 -15.40
C GLN A 431 -2.99 -0.87 -13.92
N PHE A 432 -3.82 -1.37 -13.00
CA PHE A 432 -3.51 -1.33 -11.56
C PHE A 432 -2.31 -2.20 -11.17
N LEU A 433 -2.07 -3.30 -11.89
CA LEU A 433 -0.85 -4.09 -11.73
C LEU A 433 0.40 -3.33 -12.17
N ARG A 434 0.32 -2.34 -13.07
CA ARG A 434 1.45 -1.51 -13.49
C ARG A 434 1.84 -0.43 -12.47
N TYR A 435 0.94 -0.09 -11.53
CA TYR A 435 1.18 0.98 -10.58
C TYR A 435 2.35 0.64 -9.65
N SER A 436 3.26 1.59 -9.49
CA SER A 436 4.53 1.41 -8.79
C SER A 436 4.83 2.55 -7.81
N SER A 437 3.97 3.56 -7.74
CA SER A 437 4.10 4.73 -6.87
C SER A 437 2.75 5.18 -6.32
N LEU A 438 2.75 5.98 -5.24
CA LEU A 438 1.54 6.62 -4.72
C LEU A 438 0.91 7.59 -5.72
N SER A 439 1.69 8.19 -6.62
CA SER A 439 1.15 9.06 -7.68
C SER A 439 0.38 8.25 -8.72
N ASP A 440 0.81 7.04 -9.04
CA ASP A 440 0.07 6.16 -9.95
C ASP A 440 -1.31 5.80 -9.37
N LEU A 441 -1.36 5.54 -8.06
CA LEU A 441 -2.59 5.23 -7.32
C LEU A 441 -3.65 6.33 -7.43
N ALA A 442 -3.22 7.59 -7.48
CA ALA A 442 -4.11 8.74 -7.64
C ALA A 442 -4.87 8.72 -8.98
N HIS A 443 -4.34 8.05 -10.01
CA HIS A 443 -4.99 7.93 -11.32
C HIS A 443 -6.04 6.81 -11.38
N ALA A 444 -6.26 6.06 -10.30
CA ALA A 444 -7.21 4.95 -10.30
C ALA A 444 -8.65 5.37 -10.65
N GLN A 445 -9.04 6.61 -10.31
CA GLN A 445 -10.37 7.14 -10.60
C GLN A 445 -10.63 7.27 -12.11
N ASP A 446 -9.62 7.66 -12.89
CA ASP A 446 -9.76 7.86 -14.34
C ASP A 446 -10.04 6.53 -15.07
N VAL A 447 -9.50 5.44 -14.52
CA VAL A 447 -9.69 4.08 -15.03
C VAL A 447 -11.11 3.58 -14.74
N ILE A 448 -11.61 3.80 -13.51
CA ILE A 448 -12.94 3.33 -13.09
C ILE A 448 -14.07 4.12 -13.78
N ALA A 449 -13.84 5.38 -14.14
CA ALA A 449 -14.83 6.20 -14.85
C ALA A 449 -15.31 5.58 -16.18
N GLN A 450 -14.54 4.65 -16.74
CA GLN A 450 -14.84 3.97 -18.01
C GLN A 450 -15.58 2.62 -17.83
N LEU A 451 -15.77 2.16 -16.59
CA LEU A 451 -16.43 0.90 -16.28
C LEU A 451 -17.97 1.00 -16.30
N PRO A 452 -18.67 -0.08 -16.63
CA PRO A 452 -20.13 -0.13 -16.64
C PRO A 452 -20.70 -0.16 -15.21
N ALA A 453 -22.00 0.13 -15.09
CA ALA A 453 -22.70 0.08 -13.80
C ALA A 453 -22.76 -1.34 -13.23
N VAL A 454 -22.63 -1.48 -11.91
CA VAL A 454 -22.58 -2.77 -11.19
C VAL A 454 -23.78 -3.66 -11.50
N GLN A 455 -24.97 -3.08 -11.65
CA GLN A 455 -26.23 -3.79 -11.88
C GLN A 455 -26.31 -4.52 -13.23
N ASP A 456 -25.51 -4.11 -14.21
CA ASP A 456 -25.50 -4.65 -15.57
C ASP A 456 -24.29 -5.58 -15.84
N ALA A 457 -23.46 -5.81 -14.83
CA ALA A 457 -22.20 -6.56 -14.93
C ALA A 457 -22.42 -8.08 -14.79
N ILE A 458 -21.65 -8.89 -15.54
CA ILE A 458 -21.55 -10.34 -15.35
C ILE A 458 -20.87 -10.63 -14.00
N ARG A 459 -19.89 -9.80 -13.61
CA ARG A 459 -19.14 -9.94 -12.35
C ARG A 459 -19.30 -8.69 -11.47
N PRO A 460 -20.50 -8.47 -10.89
CA PRO A 460 -20.78 -7.27 -10.08
C PRO A 460 -19.85 -7.15 -8.86
N SER A 461 -19.43 -8.29 -8.31
CA SER A 461 -18.49 -8.33 -7.18
C SER A 461 -17.10 -7.80 -7.55
N VAL A 462 -16.66 -8.00 -8.79
CA VAL A 462 -15.36 -7.51 -9.31
C VAL A 462 -15.43 -6.01 -9.55
N ILE A 463 -16.50 -5.51 -10.19
CA ILE A 463 -16.70 -4.07 -10.38
C ILE A 463 -16.69 -3.34 -9.04
N SER A 464 -17.38 -3.89 -8.03
CA SER A 464 -17.40 -3.30 -6.68
C SER A 464 -16.01 -3.26 -6.03
N ALA A 465 -15.17 -4.29 -6.21
CA ALA A 465 -13.79 -4.29 -5.74
C ALA A 465 -12.94 -3.22 -6.45
N LEU A 466 -13.10 -3.07 -7.76
CA LEU A 466 -12.41 -2.04 -8.55
C LEU A 466 -12.83 -0.62 -8.15
N GLN A 467 -14.10 -0.41 -7.82
CA GLN A 467 -14.60 0.87 -7.28
C GLN A 467 -13.99 1.20 -5.91
N GLN A 468 -13.84 0.21 -5.02
CA GLN A 468 -13.15 0.42 -3.74
C GLN A 468 -11.67 0.78 -3.92
N LEU A 469 -10.98 0.17 -4.89
CA LEU A 469 -9.61 0.58 -5.27
C LEU A 469 -9.56 2.04 -5.74
N SER A 470 -10.56 2.53 -6.47
CA SER A 470 -10.62 3.96 -6.81
C SER A 470 -10.85 4.86 -5.60
N ALA A 471 -11.61 4.44 -4.60
CA ALA A 471 -11.79 5.22 -3.37
C ALA A 471 -10.45 5.40 -2.62
N ILE A 472 -9.63 4.34 -2.58
CA ILE A 472 -8.26 4.41 -2.04
C ILE A 472 -7.41 5.41 -2.86
N GLY A 473 -7.54 5.39 -4.19
CA GLY A 473 -6.89 6.37 -5.07
C GLY A 473 -7.26 7.83 -4.74
N GLN A 474 -8.51 8.09 -4.34
CA GLN A 474 -8.94 9.44 -3.92
C GLN A 474 -8.23 9.90 -2.64
N ASP A 475 -8.03 9.02 -1.66
CA ASP A 475 -7.23 9.35 -0.48
C ASP A 475 -5.77 9.65 -0.86
N MET A 476 -5.22 8.96 -1.88
CA MET A 476 -3.87 9.26 -2.37
C MET A 476 -3.78 10.63 -3.08
N ILE A 477 -4.85 11.08 -3.74
CA ILE A 477 -4.95 12.47 -4.24
C ILE A 477 -4.88 13.46 -3.09
N VAL A 478 -5.62 13.21 -2.00
CA VAL A 478 -5.62 14.06 -0.79
C VAL A 478 -4.23 14.10 -0.16
N PHE A 479 -3.55 12.95 -0.09
CA PHE A 479 -2.17 12.84 0.37
C PHE A 479 -1.22 13.76 -0.44
N HIS A 480 -1.23 13.66 -1.77
CA HIS A 480 -0.34 14.45 -2.63
C HIS A 480 -0.65 15.96 -2.63
N ARG A 481 -1.93 16.34 -2.48
CA ARG A 481 -2.34 17.76 -2.50
C ARG A 481 -2.19 18.46 -1.15
N SER A 482 -2.07 17.70 -0.05
CA SER A 482 -1.98 18.27 1.28
C SER A 482 -0.54 18.69 1.59
N SER A 483 -0.34 19.94 2.03
CA SER A 483 0.92 20.40 2.61
C SER A 483 1.06 20.06 4.11
N SER A 484 -0.04 19.67 4.76
CA SER A 484 -0.08 19.31 6.17
C SER A 484 0.23 17.83 6.38
N ARG A 485 1.24 17.53 7.21
CA ARG A 485 1.63 16.17 7.60
C ARG A 485 0.51 15.40 8.29
N LEU A 486 -0.30 16.07 9.10
CA LEU A 486 -1.49 15.48 9.74
C LEU A 486 -2.50 14.98 8.69
N ASN A 487 -2.78 15.80 7.67
CA ASN A 487 -3.71 15.43 6.61
C ASN A 487 -3.13 14.32 5.71
N GLN A 488 -1.82 14.33 5.47
CA GLN A 488 -1.11 13.26 4.78
C GLN A 488 -1.19 11.94 5.56
N LEU A 489 -0.91 11.94 6.86
CA LEU A 489 -1.03 10.75 7.72
C LEU A 489 -2.48 10.27 7.85
N ALA A 490 -3.46 11.18 7.96
CA ALA A 490 -4.87 10.82 7.99
C ALA A 490 -5.33 10.19 6.66
N ALA A 491 -4.83 10.67 5.52
CA ALA A 491 -5.11 10.09 4.20
C ALA A 491 -4.47 8.69 4.05
N LEU A 492 -3.22 8.51 4.49
CA LEU A 492 -2.58 7.18 4.53
C LEU A 492 -3.32 6.23 5.48
N GLY A 493 -3.79 6.72 6.63
CA GLY A 493 -4.57 5.94 7.60
C GLY A 493 -5.88 5.44 7.00
N ARG A 494 -6.66 6.33 6.36
CA ARG A 494 -7.89 5.94 5.65
C ARG A 494 -7.63 4.99 4.48
N GLY A 495 -6.59 5.25 3.69
CA GLY A 495 -6.17 4.35 2.62
C GLY A 495 -5.80 2.95 3.14
N THR A 496 -5.14 2.87 4.30
CA THR A 496 -4.79 1.59 4.95
C THR A 496 -6.03 0.83 5.40
N ASP A 497 -6.95 1.49 6.09
CA ASP A 497 -8.21 0.90 6.56
C ASP A 497 -9.10 0.42 5.39
N ALA A 498 -9.15 1.21 4.31
CA ALA A 498 -9.85 0.82 3.09
C ALA A 498 -9.20 -0.39 2.39
N LEU A 499 -7.87 -0.49 2.38
CA LEU A 499 -7.15 -1.67 1.89
C LEU A 499 -7.38 -2.91 2.78
N GLU A 500 -7.57 -2.74 4.07
CA GLU A 500 -7.95 -3.83 4.98
C GLU A 500 -9.36 -4.34 4.66
N THR A 501 -10.32 -3.42 4.61
CA THR A 501 -11.72 -3.68 4.26
C THR A 501 -11.86 -4.37 2.89
N LEU A 502 -11.09 -3.91 1.89
CA LEU A 502 -11.06 -4.54 0.58
C LEU A 502 -10.53 -5.98 0.65
N GLY A 503 -9.54 -6.25 1.50
CA GLY A 503 -9.04 -7.60 1.72
C GLY A 503 -10.12 -8.56 2.21
N ASP A 504 -10.91 -8.14 3.19
CA ASP A 504 -12.02 -8.92 3.74
C ASP A 504 -13.13 -9.14 2.70
N TYR A 505 -13.42 -8.11 1.90
CA TYR A 505 -14.37 -8.19 0.79
C TYR A 505 -13.91 -9.20 -0.29
N LEU A 506 -12.64 -9.15 -0.69
CA LEU A 506 -12.07 -10.09 -1.65
C LEU A 506 -12.06 -11.54 -1.14
N GLN A 507 -11.96 -11.75 0.18
CA GLN A 507 -12.00 -13.08 0.77
C GLN A 507 -13.40 -13.66 0.87
N SER A 508 -14.41 -12.83 1.15
CA SER A 508 -15.78 -13.27 1.41
C SER A 508 -16.68 -13.29 0.18
N THR A 509 -16.47 -12.37 -0.76
CA THR A 509 -17.47 -12.04 -1.79
C THR A 509 -17.00 -12.29 -3.22
N VAL A 510 -15.72 -12.08 -3.53
CA VAL A 510 -15.22 -12.28 -4.90
C VAL A 510 -14.80 -13.73 -5.11
N LEU A 511 -15.49 -14.41 -6.03
CA LEU A 511 -15.19 -15.78 -6.42
C LEU A 511 -13.95 -15.86 -7.32
N LEU A 512 -13.27 -17.01 -7.30
CA LEU A 512 -12.26 -17.34 -8.30
C LEU A 512 -12.84 -17.19 -9.72
N PRO A 513 -12.04 -16.80 -10.72
CA PRO A 513 -10.56 -16.68 -10.67
C PRO A 513 -10.00 -15.23 -10.57
N GLU A 514 -10.80 -14.17 -10.71
CA GLU A 514 -10.30 -12.77 -10.70
C GLU A 514 -9.75 -12.34 -9.33
N THR A 515 -10.22 -12.97 -8.25
CA THR A 515 -9.72 -12.72 -6.88
C THR A 515 -8.20 -12.84 -6.80
N THR A 516 -7.59 -13.72 -7.60
CA THR A 516 -6.14 -13.87 -7.70
C THR A 516 -5.45 -12.57 -8.13
N LEU A 517 -5.96 -11.91 -9.18
CA LEU A 517 -5.41 -10.64 -9.67
C LEU A 517 -5.65 -9.52 -8.67
N LEU A 518 -6.86 -9.42 -8.13
CA LEU A 518 -7.23 -8.39 -7.17
C LEU A 518 -6.44 -8.49 -5.86
N ARG A 519 -6.14 -9.72 -5.38
CA ARG A 519 -5.26 -9.92 -4.22
C ARG A 519 -3.81 -9.50 -4.49
N ASN A 520 -3.31 -9.77 -5.69
CA ASN A 520 -1.98 -9.29 -6.12
C ASN A 520 -1.92 -7.76 -6.17
N ILE A 521 -2.95 -7.11 -6.73
CA ILE A 521 -3.09 -5.65 -6.73
C ILE A 521 -3.12 -5.12 -5.30
N LEU A 522 -3.99 -5.69 -4.45
CA LEU A 522 -4.11 -5.32 -3.03
C LEU A 522 -2.76 -5.41 -2.30
N TRP A 523 -2.01 -6.50 -2.49
CA TRP A 523 -0.71 -6.68 -1.86
C TRP A 523 0.29 -5.60 -2.30
N ARG A 524 0.37 -5.31 -3.61
CA ARG A 524 1.24 -4.24 -4.14
C ARG A 524 0.87 -2.88 -3.56
N TRP A 525 -0.42 -2.57 -3.51
CA TRP A 525 -0.91 -1.29 -3.00
C TRP A 525 -0.68 -1.14 -1.50
N ARG A 526 -0.90 -2.21 -0.71
CA ARG A 526 -0.56 -2.24 0.73
C ARG A 526 0.92 -1.97 0.96
N LYS A 527 1.80 -2.55 0.13
CA LYS A 527 3.24 -2.29 0.22
C LYS A 527 3.56 -0.81 -0.04
N LEU A 528 3.04 -0.24 -1.13
CA LEU A 528 3.27 1.18 -1.46
C LEU A 528 2.79 2.14 -0.35
N VAL A 529 1.60 1.91 0.20
CA VAL A 529 1.03 2.74 1.29
C VAL A 529 1.80 2.56 2.60
N SER A 530 2.23 1.33 2.91
CA SER A 530 3.04 1.02 4.09
C SER A 530 4.43 1.65 4.03
N ASP A 531 5.08 1.59 2.87
CA ASP A 531 6.43 2.16 2.67
C ASP A 531 6.39 3.68 2.89
N ALA A 532 5.39 4.37 2.32
CA ALA A 532 5.20 5.81 2.53
C ALA A 532 4.85 6.17 3.99
N SER A 533 4.07 5.33 4.68
CA SER A 533 3.77 5.51 6.11
C SER A 533 5.03 5.35 6.97
N GLY A 534 5.95 4.45 6.59
CA GLY A 534 7.24 4.26 7.25
C GLY A 534 8.21 5.44 7.06
N GLU A 535 8.25 6.02 5.87
CA GLU A 535 9.04 7.24 5.60
C GLU A 535 8.53 8.43 6.43
N LEU A 536 7.20 8.62 6.48
CA LEU A 536 6.58 9.68 7.28
C LEU A 536 6.63 9.42 8.79
N GLY A 537 6.76 8.18 9.24
CA GLY A 537 6.82 7.80 10.66
C GLY A 537 8.22 7.78 11.28
N SER A 538 9.30 7.86 10.48
CA SER A 538 10.66 7.53 10.95
C SER A 538 11.59 8.69 11.31
N ILE A 539 11.13 9.94 11.30
CA ILE A 539 11.96 11.07 11.79
C ILE A 539 11.91 11.11 13.31
N THR A 540 12.71 10.25 13.94
CA THR A 540 13.07 10.40 15.36
C THR A 540 13.84 11.72 15.46
N ILE A 541 13.38 12.66 16.30
CA ILE A 541 14.06 13.95 16.49
C ILE A 541 15.39 13.68 17.21
N ALA A 542 16.44 13.41 16.44
CA ALA A 542 17.74 12.97 16.95
C ALA A 542 18.61 14.11 17.50
N ALA A 543 18.21 15.37 17.29
CA ALA A 543 18.93 16.56 17.73
C ALA A 543 17.95 17.67 18.15
N PRO A 544 18.37 18.63 19.00
CA PRO A 544 17.55 19.77 19.39
C PRO A 544 16.92 20.48 18.19
N VAL A 545 15.63 20.77 18.30
CA VAL A 545 14.87 21.44 17.24
C VAL A 545 15.31 22.91 17.16
N PRO A 546 15.79 23.40 16.00
CA PRO A 546 16.07 24.82 15.81
C PRO A 546 14.78 25.63 16.00
N ASN A 547 14.85 26.73 16.74
CA ASN A 547 13.66 27.52 17.04
C ASN A 547 13.34 28.45 15.85
N PRO A 548 12.24 28.22 15.10
CA PRO A 548 11.88 29.07 13.97
C PRO A 548 11.14 30.34 14.41
N TYR A 549 10.69 30.38 15.67
CA TYR A 549 9.93 31.50 16.18
C TYR A 549 10.85 32.65 16.56
N VAL A 550 10.54 33.84 16.05
CA VAL A 550 11.32 35.05 16.23
C VAL A 550 10.47 36.08 16.97
N ALA A 551 10.54 36.07 18.30
CA ALA A 551 9.91 37.10 19.11
C ALA A 551 10.80 38.36 19.19
N GLY A 552 10.22 39.52 18.89
CA GLY A 552 10.84 40.83 19.11
C GLY A 552 11.54 41.42 17.88
N ASN A 553 12.30 40.61 17.14
CA ASN A 553 12.94 41.07 15.90
C ASN A 553 11.98 40.99 14.70
N PRO A 554 12.13 41.86 13.68
CA PRO A 554 11.37 41.73 12.45
C PRO A 554 11.67 40.42 11.72
N VAL A 555 10.63 39.63 11.45
CA VAL A 555 10.70 38.36 10.70
C VAL A 555 10.82 38.61 9.20
N VAL A 556 11.63 37.80 8.50
CA VAL A 556 11.91 37.91 7.05
C VAL A 556 11.93 36.56 6.35
N GLY A 557 11.70 36.55 5.04
CA GLY A 557 11.81 35.37 4.19
C GLY A 557 10.76 34.30 4.52
N ASP A 558 11.18 33.04 4.52
CA ASP A 558 10.28 31.89 4.71
C ASP A 558 9.64 31.82 6.10
N LEU A 559 10.19 32.53 7.09
CA LEU A 559 9.63 32.64 8.44
C LEU A 559 8.47 33.65 8.51
N PHE A 560 8.29 34.50 7.49
CA PHE A 560 7.25 35.52 7.48
C PHE A 560 5.89 34.92 7.07
N VAL A 561 5.09 34.56 8.08
CA VAL A 561 3.76 33.96 7.91
C VAL A 561 2.65 35.02 8.02
N GLY A 562 1.71 34.97 7.07
CA GLY A 562 0.56 35.85 7.01
C GLY A 562 0.81 37.16 6.25
N ARG A 563 -0.13 38.11 6.36
CA ARG A 563 -0.07 39.46 5.77
C ARG A 563 -0.02 39.53 4.24
N GLN A 564 -0.37 38.43 3.56
CA GLN A 564 -0.43 38.41 2.11
C GLN A 564 -1.50 39.36 1.57
N ASP A 565 -2.54 39.68 2.37
CA ASP A 565 -3.54 40.69 2.06
C ASP A 565 -2.91 42.08 1.92
N ILE A 566 -2.08 42.50 2.90
CA ILE A 566 -1.41 43.81 2.89
C ILE A 566 -0.36 43.87 1.79
N LEU A 567 0.49 42.84 1.68
CA LEU A 567 1.53 42.81 0.64
C LEU A 567 0.96 42.84 -0.76
N ARG A 568 -0.14 42.09 -1.02
CA ARG A 568 -0.82 42.09 -2.31
C ARG A 568 -1.46 43.44 -2.61
N GLU A 569 -2.10 44.08 -1.63
CA GLU A 569 -2.67 45.41 -1.81
C GLU A 569 -1.60 46.44 -2.19
N LEU A 570 -0.44 46.42 -1.52
CA LEU A 570 0.69 47.30 -1.84
C LEU A 570 1.26 47.01 -3.25
N GLU A 571 1.37 45.73 -3.61
CA GLU A 571 1.83 45.30 -4.95
C GLU A 571 0.88 45.80 -6.04
N GLU A 572 -0.44 45.62 -5.87
CA GLU A 572 -1.47 46.08 -6.80
C GLU A 572 -1.51 47.60 -6.91
N LEU A 573 -1.33 48.31 -5.79
CA LEU A 573 -1.29 49.77 -5.73
C LEU A 573 -0.15 50.34 -6.58
N TRP A 574 1.03 49.71 -6.50
CA TRP A 574 2.25 50.19 -7.15
C TRP A 574 2.53 49.54 -8.51
N LEU A 575 1.71 48.59 -8.97
CA LEU A 575 1.85 47.97 -10.28
C LEU A 575 1.64 48.97 -11.44
N LYS A 576 0.72 49.93 -11.28
CA LYS A 576 0.31 50.88 -12.34
C LYS A 576 1.48 51.76 -12.81
N PRO A 577 1.58 52.16 -14.10
CA PRO A 577 2.57 53.12 -14.58
C PRO A 577 2.26 54.56 -14.14
N GLY A 578 3.28 55.44 -14.10
CA GLY A 578 3.14 56.85 -13.71
C GLY A 578 3.09 57.09 -12.21
N GLN A 579 2.38 58.14 -11.78
CA GLN A 579 2.25 58.49 -10.36
C GLN A 579 1.37 57.48 -9.62
N VAL A 580 1.79 57.07 -8.42
CA VAL A 580 1.09 56.11 -7.57
C VAL A 580 0.89 56.67 -6.17
N ASP A 581 -0.06 56.10 -5.43
CA ASP A 581 -0.38 56.57 -4.09
C ASP A 581 0.72 56.17 -3.09
N SER A 582 1.05 57.11 -2.20
CA SER A 582 1.83 56.83 -0.99
C SER A 582 0.95 56.20 0.09
N VAL A 583 1.52 55.44 1.02
CA VAL A 583 0.78 54.66 2.03
C VAL A 583 1.29 54.93 3.45
N VAL A 584 0.39 54.92 4.43
CA VAL A 584 0.73 54.84 5.86
C VAL A 584 0.21 53.54 6.47
N LEU A 585 1.15 52.70 6.93
CA LEU A 585 0.91 51.50 7.73
C LEU A 585 0.85 51.89 9.21
N TYR A 586 -0.34 51.87 9.79
CA TYR A 586 -0.53 52.17 11.20
C TYR A 586 -1.06 50.96 11.96
N GLY A 587 -0.83 50.94 13.27
CA GLY A 587 -1.31 49.87 14.15
C GLY A 587 -0.45 49.76 15.38
N HIS A 588 -0.90 48.96 16.35
CA HIS A 588 -0.22 48.87 17.64
C HIS A 588 1.25 48.37 17.50
N ARG A 589 2.04 48.61 18.55
CA ARG A 589 3.36 47.97 18.74
C ARG A 589 3.25 46.45 18.56
N ARG A 590 4.30 45.88 17.96
CA ARG A 590 4.47 44.42 17.75
C ARG A 590 3.43 43.76 16.82
N MET A 591 2.76 44.52 15.94
CA MET A 591 1.84 43.99 14.92
C MET A 591 2.52 43.48 13.63
N GLY A 592 3.85 43.61 13.54
CA GLY A 592 4.62 43.16 12.37
C GLY A 592 4.80 44.21 11.27
N LYS A 593 4.64 45.50 11.57
CA LYS A 593 4.84 46.61 10.61
C LYS A 593 6.24 46.58 9.98
N SER A 594 7.29 46.61 10.79
CA SER A 594 8.68 46.51 10.33
C SER A 594 8.97 45.22 9.56
N SER A 595 8.28 44.11 9.91
CA SER A 595 8.37 42.85 9.14
C SER A 595 7.76 42.99 7.75
N ILE A 596 6.61 43.65 7.61
CA ILE A 596 6.01 43.94 6.30
C ILE A 596 6.98 44.77 5.45
N LEU A 597 7.57 45.83 6.01
CA LEU A 597 8.54 46.69 5.31
C LEU A 597 9.74 45.89 4.79
N LYS A 598 10.32 45.02 5.63
CA LYS A 598 11.50 44.22 5.26
C LYS A 598 11.21 43.10 4.26
N ASN A 599 9.97 42.62 4.18
CA ASN A 599 9.60 41.58 3.21
C ASN A 599 9.13 42.13 1.86
N LEU A 600 8.83 43.42 1.80
CA LEU A 600 8.38 44.09 0.58
C LEU A 600 9.37 43.97 -0.61
N PRO A 601 10.70 44.07 -0.44
CA PRO A 601 11.66 43.95 -1.55
C PRO A 601 11.61 42.59 -2.26
N TYR A 602 11.18 41.52 -1.58
CA TYR A 602 11.07 40.18 -2.16
C TYR A 602 9.79 39.99 -2.99
N ARG A 603 8.83 40.91 -2.87
CA ARG A 603 7.52 40.85 -3.56
C ARG A 603 7.45 41.78 -4.76
N LEU A 604 8.13 42.92 -4.68
CA LEU A 604 8.12 43.91 -5.75
C LEU A 604 9.20 43.60 -6.78
N ASP A 605 8.96 44.01 -8.03
CA ASP A 605 9.97 43.97 -9.09
C ASP A 605 11.18 44.85 -8.70
N ALA A 606 12.31 44.20 -8.38
CA ALA A 606 13.53 44.87 -7.95
C ALA A 606 14.19 45.73 -9.04
N GLN A 607 13.83 45.55 -10.31
CA GLN A 607 14.32 46.40 -11.40
C GLN A 607 13.59 47.74 -11.44
N ARG A 608 12.32 47.75 -11.04
CA ARG A 608 11.42 48.91 -11.11
C ARG A 608 11.23 49.61 -9.77
N ASN A 609 11.17 48.88 -8.67
CA ASN A 609 10.81 49.40 -7.35
C ASN A 609 11.96 49.22 -6.36
N TRP A 610 12.63 50.31 -6.03
CA TRP A 610 13.72 50.34 -5.07
C TRP A 610 13.20 50.76 -3.70
N VAL A 611 12.96 49.76 -2.85
CA VAL A 611 12.56 49.99 -1.46
C VAL A 611 13.77 50.51 -0.67
N VAL A 612 13.63 51.69 -0.06
CA VAL A 612 14.63 52.34 0.81
C VAL A 612 14.17 52.16 2.25
N ASP A 613 14.93 51.40 3.04
CA ASP A 613 14.67 51.19 4.47
C ASP A 613 15.21 52.38 5.28
N PHE A 614 14.35 53.34 5.58
CA PHE A 614 14.68 54.55 6.33
C PHE A 614 14.16 54.47 7.76
N ASN A 615 14.85 53.67 8.58
CA ASN A 615 14.50 53.51 9.99
C ASN A 615 15.06 54.66 10.85
N LEU A 616 14.17 55.45 11.44
CA LEU A 616 14.54 56.64 12.23
C LEU A 616 15.24 56.33 13.57
N GLN A 617 15.16 55.09 14.08
CA GLN A 617 15.98 54.69 15.23
C GLN A 617 17.45 54.58 14.84
N ARG A 618 17.76 54.18 13.60
CA ARG A 618 19.14 54.01 13.12
C ARG A 618 19.82 55.34 12.80
N THR A 619 19.05 56.34 12.39
CA THR A 619 19.56 57.70 12.15
C THR A 619 19.99 58.41 13.45
N GLY A 620 19.52 57.93 14.60
CA GLY A 620 19.82 58.54 15.90
C GLY A 620 19.18 59.91 16.07
N THR A 621 19.76 60.74 16.93
CA THR A 621 19.23 62.07 17.25
C THR A 621 19.47 63.05 16.10
N VAL A 622 18.43 63.27 15.29
CA VAL A 622 18.38 64.30 14.25
C VAL A 622 18.63 65.69 14.86
N ARG A 623 19.61 66.43 14.34
CA ARG A 623 20.06 67.72 14.89
C ARG A 623 19.35 68.92 14.28
N SER A 624 19.00 68.84 13.00
CA SER A 624 18.35 69.90 12.23
C SER A 624 17.53 69.31 11.07
N THR A 625 16.68 70.12 10.44
CA THR A 625 16.02 69.74 9.17
C THR A 625 17.04 69.38 8.07
N GLY A 626 18.18 70.09 8.01
CA GLY A 626 19.24 69.82 7.04
C GLY A 626 19.89 68.45 7.25
N ASP A 627 20.16 68.10 8.50
CA ASP A 627 20.69 66.79 8.91
C ASP A 627 19.73 65.65 8.53
N TRP A 628 18.42 65.85 8.76
CA TRP A 628 17.41 64.88 8.36
C TRP A 628 17.31 64.68 6.83
N LEU A 629 17.29 65.78 6.07
CA LEU A 629 17.24 65.73 4.60
C LEU A 629 18.52 65.13 4.01
N TYR A 630 19.67 65.38 4.62
CA TYR A 630 20.93 64.75 4.26
C TYR A 630 20.87 63.23 4.50
N ALA A 631 20.42 62.79 5.68
CA ALA A 631 20.28 61.37 5.99
C ALA A 631 19.32 60.66 5.02
N LEU A 632 18.23 61.32 4.62
CA LEU A 632 17.32 60.81 3.60
C LEU A 632 17.98 60.75 2.22
N ALA A 633 18.71 61.80 1.82
CA ALA A 633 19.44 61.81 0.54
C ALA A 633 20.49 60.69 0.49
N LEU A 634 21.22 60.48 1.58
CA LEU A 634 22.21 59.41 1.69
C LEU A 634 21.55 58.03 1.60
N ALA A 635 20.43 57.81 2.28
CA ALA A 635 19.68 56.55 2.18
C ALA A 635 19.17 56.25 0.75
N LEU A 636 18.76 57.28 0.01
CA LEU A 636 18.38 57.16 -1.40
C LEU A 636 19.60 56.81 -2.28
N TYR A 637 20.75 57.47 -2.04
CA TYR A 637 22.00 57.22 -2.75
C TYR A 637 22.51 55.80 -2.52
N ASP A 638 22.57 55.35 -1.27
CA ASP A 638 23.03 54.00 -0.89
C ASP A 638 22.18 52.89 -1.51
N ARG A 639 20.92 53.18 -1.82
CA ARG A 639 20.02 52.22 -2.45
C ARG A 639 20.26 52.05 -3.95
N LEU A 640 20.92 53.01 -4.60
CA LEU A 640 21.21 52.94 -6.03
C LEU A 640 22.02 51.69 -6.37
N PRO A 641 21.75 51.05 -7.52
CA PRO A 641 22.58 49.97 -8.04
C PRO A 641 24.06 50.37 -8.18
N PRO A 642 25.03 49.46 -7.96
CA PRO A 642 26.46 49.76 -8.00
C PRO A 642 26.96 50.35 -9.33
N ASP A 643 26.26 50.06 -10.43
CA ASP A 643 26.52 50.57 -11.78
C ASP A 643 26.08 52.03 -11.97
N LEU A 644 25.11 52.51 -11.18
CA LEU A 644 24.56 53.86 -11.27
C LEU A 644 25.15 54.82 -10.24
N GLN A 645 25.62 54.33 -9.09
CA GLN A 645 26.25 55.17 -8.07
C GLN A 645 27.36 56.09 -8.64
N PRO A 646 28.26 55.65 -9.54
CA PRO A 646 29.30 56.53 -10.08
C PRO A 646 28.77 57.65 -10.99
N THR A 647 27.53 57.54 -11.47
CA THR A 647 26.91 58.51 -12.39
C THR A 647 26.24 59.68 -11.64
N ILE A 648 26.02 59.52 -10.34
CA ILE A 648 25.40 60.52 -9.47
C ILE A 648 26.41 60.90 -8.40
N SER A 649 26.58 62.18 -8.13
CA SER A 649 27.41 62.63 -7.00
C SER A 649 26.75 62.25 -5.67
N GLU A 650 27.51 61.61 -4.78
CA GLU A 650 27.13 61.40 -3.38
C GLU A 650 26.68 62.74 -2.76
N PRO A 651 25.60 62.76 -1.97
CA PRO A 651 25.13 63.98 -1.32
C PRO A 651 26.19 64.53 -0.36
N ASP A 652 26.44 65.85 -0.42
CA ASP A 652 27.44 66.53 0.41
C ASP A 652 26.82 67.04 1.71
N GLU A 653 27.19 66.43 2.85
CA GLU A 653 26.71 66.81 4.20
C GLU A 653 26.86 68.32 4.46
N SER A 654 27.99 68.91 4.06
CA SER A 654 28.28 70.31 4.33
C SER A 654 27.29 71.24 3.64
N ALA A 655 26.86 70.90 2.41
CA ALA A 655 25.87 71.65 1.65
C ALA A 655 24.45 71.61 2.25
N PHE A 656 24.12 70.56 3.02
CA PHE A 656 22.84 70.45 3.73
C PHE A 656 22.84 71.16 5.09
N LEU A 657 24.00 71.22 5.75
CA LEU A 657 24.15 71.85 7.06
C LEU A 657 24.52 73.34 7.00
N GLU A 658 24.92 73.86 5.84
CA GLU A 658 25.32 75.25 5.67
C GLU A 658 24.12 76.22 5.84
N THR A 659 24.20 77.10 6.83
CA THR A 659 23.12 78.06 7.17
C THR A 659 22.84 79.11 6.09
N SER A 660 23.77 79.30 5.14
CA SER A 660 23.60 80.21 3.99
C SER A 660 22.67 79.63 2.91
N HIS A 661 22.48 78.30 2.91
CA HIS A 661 21.68 77.57 1.93
C HIS A 661 20.35 77.11 2.54
N ASN A 662 19.32 77.00 1.68
CA ASN A 662 18.06 76.42 2.07
C ASN A 662 18.12 74.90 1.82
N SER A 663 18.09 74.11 2.89
CA SER A 663 18.24 72.65 2.83
C SER A 663 17.19 71.95 1.96
N TYR A 664 15.95 72.44 1.92
CA TYR A 664 14.92 71.92 1.01
C TYR A 664 15.28 72.13 -0.47
N ARG A 665 15.86 73.29 -0.83
CA ARG A 665 16.34 73.55 -2.19
C ARG A 665 17.57 72.71 -2.53
N THR A 666 18.46 72.46 -1.57
CA THR A 666 19.61 71.56 -1.75
C THR A 666 19.12 70.15 -2.08
N PHE A 667 18.15 69.64 -1.31
CA PHE A 667 17.53 68.34 -1.55
C PHE A 667 16.83 68.28 -2.93
N ASP A 668 15.99 69.26 -3.26
CA ASP A 668 15.28 69.33 -4.55
C ASP A 668 16.23 69.38 -5.75
N ARG A 669 17.33 70.13 -5.65
CA ARG A 669 18.38 70.15 -6.69
C ARG A 669 19.05 68.79 -6.85
N TRP A 670 19.32 68.10 -5.76
CA TRP A 670 19.92 66.78 -5.80
C TRP A 670 18.95 65.74 -6.40
N LEU A 671 17.67 65.76 -6.04
CA LEU A 671 16.64 64.92 -6.66
C LEU A 671 16.52 65.17 -8.18
N LYS A 672 16.70 66.41 -8.65
CA LYS A 672 16.72 66.72 -10.09
C LYS A 672 17.88 66.07 -10.84
N HIS A 673 19.01 65.81 -10.18
CA HIS A 673 20.11 65.04 -10.77
C HIS A 673 19.79 63.55 -10.86
N LEU A 674 18.95 63.02 -9.96
CA LEU A 674 18.45 61.63 -10.02
C LEU A 674 17.38 61.43 -11.09
N ALA A 675 16.54 62.42 -11.38
CA ALA A 675 15.38 62.27 -12.27
C ALA A 675 15.66 61.57 -13.62
N PRO A 676 16.77 61.82 -14.35
CA PRO A 676 17.05 61.14 -15.62
C PRO A 676 17.20 59.61 -15.50
N ILE A 677 17.75 59.12 -14.38
CA ILE A 677 17.98 57.68 -14.14
C ILE A 677 16.77 56.98 -13.53
N MET A 678 15.73 57.74 -13.15
CA MET A 678 14.50 57.23 -12.55
C MET A 678 13.39 56.92 -13.59
N THR A 679 13.68 57.03 -14.88
CA THR A 679 12.73 56.66 -15.94
C THR A 679 12.31 55.20 -15.78
N ASP A 680 11.00 54.95 -15.69
CA ASP A 680 10.38 53.64 -15.40
C ASP A 680 10.79 52.99 -14.07
N ARG A 681 11.37 53.75 -13.13
CA ARG A 681 11.81 53.27 -11.81
C ARG A 681 11.22 54.11 -10.70
N ARG A 682 11.21 53.58 -9.48
CA ARG A 682 10.67 54.26 -8.29
C ARG A 682 11.49 53.98 -7.06
N PHE A 683 11.60 55.00 -6.21
CA PHE A 683 11.95 54.83 -4.82
C PHE A 683 10.68 54.67 -3.98
N ILE A 684 10.63 53.60 -3.20
CA ILE A 684 9.63 53.41 -2.15
C ILE A 684 10.36 53.67 -0.84
N VAL A 685 10.22 54.89 -0.32
CA VAL A 685 10.88 55.33 0.90
C VAL A 685 10.07 54.85 2.09
N ALA A 686 10.50 53.74 2.66
CA ALA A 686 9.89 53.13 3.84
C ALA A 686 10.43 53.80 5.11
N ILE A 687 9.67 54.74 5.66
CA ILE A 687 10.02 55.43 6.91
C ILE A 687 9.41 54.64 8.07
N ASP A 688 10.23 53.88 8.80
CA ASP A 688 9.80 53.14 9.99
C ASP A 688 9.94 54.03 11.23
N GLU A 689 8.96 53.92 12.13
CA GLU A 689 8.79 54.75 13.33
C GLU A 689 8.76 56.26 13.05
N TYR A 690 7.87 56.69 12.14
CA TYR A 690 7.74 58.11 11.78
C TYR A 690 7.40 59.01 12.98
N GLU A 691 6.88 58.46 14.08
CA GLU A 691 6.69 59.18 15.35
C GLU A 691 7.98 59.81 15.92
N LEU A 692 9.17 59.30 15.56
CA LEU A 692 10.44 59.91 15.96
C LEU A 692 10.69 61.24 15.23
N LEU A 693 10.17 61.39 14.01
CA LEU A 693 10.20 62.66 13.29
C LEU A 693 9.25 63.66 13.95
N GLU A 694 8.07 63.22 14.38
CA GLU A 694 7.14 64.04 15.18
C GLU A 694 7.80 64.53 16.46
N ALA A 695 8.42 63.64 17.24
CA ALA A 695 9.14 64.01 18.46
C ALA A 695 10.32 64.98 18.20
N ALA A 696 10.93 64.94 17.01
CA ALA A 696 11.96 65.90 16.63
C ALA A 696 11.38 67.27 16.25
N MET A 697 10.19 67.32 15.65
CA MET A 697 9.46 68.56 15.35
C MET A 697 8.95 69.22 16.63
N ASP A 698 8.35 68.46 17.54
CA ASP A 698 7.87 68.97 18.82
C ASP A 698 9.03 69.49 19.69
N ALA A 699 10.22 68.90 19.56
CA ALA A 699 11.45 69.37 20.20
C ALA A 699 12.11 70.57 19.49
N GLY A 700 11.53 71.08 18.40
CA GLY A 700 12.06 72.22 17.62
C GLY A 700 13.34 71.92 16.83
N ARG A 701 13.72 70.66 16.66
CA ARG A 701 14.91 70.24 15.90
C ARG A 701 14.64 70.13 14.41
N VAL A 702 13.43 69.77 14.03
CA VAL A 702 12.99 69.70 12.63
C VAL A 702 11.84 70.67 12.41
N ASP A 703 11.89 71.41 11.30
CA ASP A 703 10.83 72.34 10.89
C ASP A 703 9.57 71.57 10.44
N PRO A 704 8.38 71.85 11.02
CA PRO A 704 7.11 71.26 10.59
C PRO A 704 6.80 71.39 9.10
N ALA A 705 7.36 72.39 8.41
CA ALA A 705 7.24 72.57 6.97
C ALA A 705 7.79 71.39 6.14
N VAL A 706 8.53 70.46 6.76
CA VAL A 706 8.97 69.21 6.13
C VAL A 706 7.78 68.37 5.63
N THR A 707 6.65 68.41 6.32
CA THR A 707 5.44 67.67 5.93
C THR A 707 4.83 68.20 4.63
N ASP A 708 4.74 69.52 4.48
CA ASP A 708 4.30 70.18 3.24
C ASP A 708 5.29 69.96 2.10
N PHE A 709 6.59 69.95 2.40
CA PHE A 709 7.63 69.65 1.42
C PHE A 709 7.50 68.22 0.88
N LEU A 710 7.40 67.22 1.78
CA LEU A 710 7.19 65.82 1.42
C LEU A 710 5.89 65.62 0.62
N ARG A 711 4.83 66.34 1.00
CA ARG A 711 3.56 66.35 0.26
C ARG A 711 3.76 66.88 -1.16
N GLY A 712 4.48 67.99 -1.31
CA GLY A 712 4.85 68.55 -2.60
C GLY A 712 5.59 67.51 -3.45
N LEU A 713 6.59 66.83 -2.87
CA LEU A 713 7.38 65.81 -3.56
C LEU A 713 6.51 64.65 -4.07
N ILE A 714 5.66 64.04 -3.24
CA ILE A 714 4.81 62.92 -3.68
C ILE A 714 3.77 63.36 -4.72
N GLN A 715 3.41 64.65 -4.76
CA GLN A 715 2.47 65.20 -5.74
C GLN A 715 3.12 65.57 -7.08
N THR A 716 4.40 65.95 -7.08
CA THR A 716 5.11 66.39 -8.29
C THR A 716 6.02 65.33 -8.91
N THR A 717 6.41 64.31 -8.14
CA THR A 717 7.41 63.31 -8.53
C THR A 717 6.78 61.93 -8.60
N ASP A 718 6.66 61.38 -9.81
CA ASP A 718 6.01 60.09 -10.08
C ASP A 718 6.81 58.86 -9.62
N TRP A 719 8.13 59.04 -9.41
CA TRP A 719 9.05 58.01 -8.93
C TRP A 719 9.37 58.08 -7.43
N PHE A 720 8.85 59.07 -6.68
CA PHE A 720 9.09 59.20 -5.24
C PHE A 720 7.83 58.83 -4.44
N VAL A 721 7.84 57.64 -3.83
CA VAL A 721 6.70 57.08 -3.10
C VAL A 721 7.04 56.98 -1.62
N LEU A 722 6.17 57.49 -0.75
CA LEU A 722 6.32 57.36 0.70
C LEU A 722 5.55 56.14 1.22
N LEU A 723 6.20 55.38 2.10
CA LEU A 723 5.59 54.33 2.89
C LEU A 723 5.93 54.59 4.36
N LEU A 724 4.99 55.20 5.09
CA LEU A 724 5.17 55.51 6.51
C LEU A 724 4.71 54.33 7.36
N ALA A 725 5.48 53.91 8.35
CA ALA A 725 5.05 52.89 9.32
C ALA A 725 5.18 53.41 10.75
N GLY A 726 4.10 53.30 11.54
CA GLY A 726 4.09 53.85 12.90
C GLY A 726 2.88 53.44 13.74
N LEU A 727 2.70 54.11 14.86
CA LEU A 727 1.72 53.74 15.88
C LEU A 727 0.30 54.28 15.61
N TYR A 728 0.18 55.55 15.28
CA TYR A 728 -1.09 56.30 15.35
C TYR A 728 -1.83 56.35 14.00
N THR A 729 -3.16 56.53 14.08
CA THR A 729 -3.94 57.01 12.93
C THR A 729 -3.79 58.52 12.77
N LEU A 730 -4.12 58.98 11.57
CA LEU A 730 -4.44 60.38 11.21
C LEU A 730 -5.34 61.13 12.22
N GLN A 731 -6.16 60.42 12.99
CA GLN A 731 -7.29 60.96 13.76
C GLN A 731 -7.01 61.07 15.26
N GLU A 732 -5.99 60.37 15.78
CA GLU A 732 -5.66 60.36 17.22
C GLU A 732 -4.68 61.44 17.64
N LYS A 733 -3.87 61.94 16.71
CA LYS A 733 -2.99 63.08 16.94
C LYS A 733 -3.22 64.15 15.87
N CYS A 734 -4.18 65.03 16.16
CA CYS A 734 -4.25 66.33 15.51
C CYS A 734 -3.11 67.21 16.03
N HIS A 735 -1.95 67.14 15.41
CA HIS A 735 -1.17 68.36 15.21
C HIS A 735 -1.45 68.83 13.78
N ASP A 736 -1.88 70.09 13.62
CA ASP A 736 -2.39 70.65 12.37
C ASP A 736 -1.44 70.44 11.17
N TYR A 737 -0.13 70.31 11.44
CA TYR A 737 0.90 70.17 10.41
C TYR A 737 0.92 68.80 9.70
N TRP A 738 0.40 67.71 10.28
CA TRP A 738 0.36 66.42 9.58
C TRP A 738 -0.83 66.27 8.62
N HIS A 739 -1.90 67.04 8.84
CA HIS A 739 -3.16 66.96 8.11
C HIS A 739 -3.01 67.13 6.58
N PRO A 740 -2.16 68.05 6.06
CA PRO A 740 -1.96 68.19 4.63
C PRO A 740 -1.32 66.97 3.97
N LEU A 741 -0.25 66.42 4.58
CA LEU A 741 0.51 65.29 4.03
C LEU A 741 -0.36 64.03 4.01
N PHE A 742 -0.99 63.70 5.13
CA PHE A 742 -1.81 62.51 5.23
C PHE A 742 -3.10 62.57 4.41
N GLY A 743 -3.63 63.77 4.11
CA GLY A 743 -4.68 63.92 3.12
C GLY A 743 -4.28 63.47 1.70
N SER A 744 -2.99 63.25 1.46
CA SER A 744 -2.41 62.78 0.18
C SER A 744 -1.82 61.36 0.27
N ILE A 745 -2.04 60.64 1.39
CA ILE A 745 -1.50 59.30 1.64
C ILE A 745 -2.65 58.35 2.02
N LYS A 746 -2.63 57.12 1.50
CA LYS A 746 -3.63 56.10 1.81
C LYS A 746 -3.36 55.42 3.16
N PRO A 747 -4.32 55.41 4.11
CA PRO A 747 -4.15 54.74 5.39
C PRO A 747 -4.47 53.24 5.29
N ARG A 748 -3.60 52.40 5.86
CA ARG A 748 -3.78 50.95 5.96
C ARG A 748 -3.48 50.45 7.38
N LYS A 749 -4.50 49.90 8.04
CA LYS A 749 -4.38 49.33 9.40
C LYS A 749 -3.64 47.98 9.34
N VAL A 750 -2.71 47.78 10.27
CA VAL A 750 -2.05 46.50 10.55
C VAL A 750 -2.56 45.99 11.91
N SER A 751 -3.60 45.15 11.87
CA SER A 751 -4.25 44.55 13.06
C SER A 751 -3.68 43.15 13.37
N PHE A 752 -4.36 42.27 14.11
CA PHE A 752 -3.90 40.90 14.40
C PHE A 752 -3.82 40.01 13.15
N LEU A 753 -3.20 38.83 13.27
CA LEU A 753 -3.22 37.82 12.21
C LEU A 753 -4.63 37.22 12.08
N SER A 754 -4.99 36.80 10.87
CA SER A 754 -6.23 36.05 10.67
C SER A 754 -6.13 34.69 11.37
N PRO A 755 -7.25 34.07 11.79
CA PRO A 755 -7.22 32.76 12.43
C PRO A 755 -6.48 31.69 11.61
N ALA A 756 -6.60 31.73 10.28
CA ALA A 756 -5.87 30.84 9.39
C ALA A 756 -4.36 31.08 9.42
N ALA A 757 -3.92 32.35 9.36
CA ALA A 757 -2.51 32.71 9.43
C ALA A 757 -1.90 32.42 10.82
N THR A 758 -2.68 32.62 11.90
CA THR A 758 -2.26 32.27 13.27
C THR A 758 -2.05 30.76 13.40
N ARG A 759 -3.00 29.94 12.93
CA ARG A 759 -2.86 28.48 12.94
C ARG A 759 -1.65 28.03 12.10
N GLN A 760 -1.48 28.61 10.91
CA GLN A 760 -0.31 28.33 10.08
C GLN A 760 0.99 28.68 10.81
N LEU A 761 1.07 29.83 11.47
CA LEU A 761 2.27 30.24 12.20
C LEU A 761 2.59 29.27 13.35
N ILE A 762 1.58 28.70 14.02
CA ILE A 762 1.77 27.72 15.10
C ILE A 762 2.21 26.36 14.55
N THR A 763 1.55 25.87 13.49
CA THR A 763 1.78 24.50 13.01
C THR A 763 2.91 24.39 11.99
N GLN A 764 3.20 25.47 11.26
CA GLN A 764 4.20 25.50 10.19
C GLN A 764 4.88 26.89 10.12
N PRO A 765 5.62 27.28 11.18
CA PRO A 765 6.40 28.54 11.20
C PRO A 765 7.56 28.54 10.20
N SER A 766 8.04 27.37 9.79
CA SER A 766 9.02 27.16 8.73
C SER A 766 8.64 25.91 7.92
N PRO A 767 9.13 25.77 6.66
CA PRO A 767 8.77 24.64 5.79
C PRO A 767 9.03 23.26 6.42
N ASP A 768 10.15 23.12 7.14
CA ASP A 768 10.64 21.84 7.69
C ASP A 768 10.44 21.73 9.22
N PHE A 769 9.43 22.41 9.78
CA PHE A 769 9.23 22.42 11.23
C PHE A 769 8.79 21.02 11.75
N PRO A 770 9.52 20.40 12.70
CA PRO A 770 9.31 18.98 13.03
C PRO A 770 8.34 18.71 14.19
N LEU A 771 7.91 19.72 14.94
CA LEU A 771 7.06 19.53 16.13
C LEU A 771 5.57 19.66 15.80
N ASP A 772 4.79 18.74 16.36
CA ASP A 772 3.33 18.76 16.28
C ASP A 772 2.70 19.31 17.56
N TYR A 773 1.48 19.86 17.43
CA TYR A 773 0.67 20.36 18.54
C TYR A 773 -0.68 19.65 18.55
N THR A 774 -1.22 19.42 19.76
CA THR A 774 -2.60 18.96 19.90
C THR A 774 -3.59 20.04 19.46
N PRO A 775 -4.75 19.69 18.85
CA PRO A 775 -5.76 20.67 18.44
C PRO A 775 -6.19 21.61 19.57
N ASP A 776 -6.40 21.07 20.78
CA ASP A 776 -6.78 21.85 21.96
C ASP A 776 -5.71 22.88 22.34
N ALA A 777 -4.42 22.54 22.22
CA ALA A 777 -3.33 23.49 22.47
C ALA A 777 -3.32 24.61 21.43
N ILE A 778 -3.56 24.31 20.15
CA ILE A 778 -3.63 25.34 19.09
C ILE A 778 -4.81 26.28 19.36
N ASP A 779 -5.98 25.72 19.68
CA ASP A 779 -7.18 26.50 19.96
C ASP A 779 -6.99 27.40 21.18
N GLU A 780 -6.34 26.91 22.23
CA GLU A 780 -6.00 27.71 23.41
C GLU A 780 -4.97 28.80 23.11
N ILE A 781 -3.92 28.55 22.31
CA ILE A 781 -2.98 29.61 21.88
C ILE A 781 -3.72 30.70 21.10
N VAL A 782 -4.62 30.32 20.19
CA VAL A 782 -5.42 31.27 19.41
C VAL A 782 -6.34 32.08 20.34
N HIS A 783 -6.98 31.44 21.31
CA HIS A 783 -7.83 32.10 22.30
C HIS A 783 -7.04 33.09 23.16
N LEU A 784 -5.87 32.68 23.67
CA LEU A 784 -5.03 33.48 24.56
C LEU A 784 -4.44 34.72 23.90
N THR A 785 -4.05 34.59 22.64
CA THR A 785 -3.32 35.63 21.90
C THR A 785 -4.20 36.44 20.96
N HIS A 786 -5.37 35.93 20.59
CA HIS A 786 -6.23 36.46 19.53
C HIS A 786 -5.49 36.73 18.21
N GLY A 787 -4.45 35.94 17.92
CA GLY A 787 -3.61 36.11 16.72
C GLY A 787 -2.63 37.28 16.80
N GLN A 788 -2.33 37.82 17.99
CA GLN A 788 -1.29 38.83 18.15
C GLN A 788 0.08 38.27 17.75
N PRO A 789 0.74 38.81 16.71
CA PRO A 789 1.91 38.16 16.10
C PRO A 789 3.06 37.89 17.07
N TYR A 790 3.38 38.85 17.93
CA TYR A 790 4.50 38.73 18.87
C TYR A 790 4.23 37.74 19.99
N LEU A 791 3.01 37.68 20.53
CA LEU A 791 2.64 36.73 21.57
C LEU A 791 2.59 35.31 21.04
N VAL A 792 2.07 35.10 19.81
CA VAL A 792 2.11 33.79 19.15
C VAL A 792 3.55 33.32 18.95
N GLN A 793 4.42 34.22 18.45
CA GLN A 793 5.85 33.96 18.32
C GLN A 793 6.52 33.67 19.67
N LEU A 794 6.21 34.44 20.71
CA LEU A 794 6.77 34.26 22.04
C LEU A 794 6.39 32.91 22.64
N ILE A 795 5.11 32.54 22.59
CA ILE A 795 4.65 31.24 23.10
C ILE A 795 5.28 30.09 22.32
N GLY A 796 5.28 30.16 20.98
CA GLY A 796 5.94 29.16 20.14
C GLY A 796 7.42 29.02 20.45
N GLN A 797 8.11 30.15 20.63
CA GLN A 797 9.52 30.18 21.00
C GLN A 797 9.75 29.49 22.35
N THR A 798 8.97 29.82 23.38
CA THR A 798 9.11 29.24 24.72
C THR A 798 8.78 27.74 24.73
N LEU A 799 7.77 27.31 23.96
CA LEU A 799 7.38 25.89 23.85
C LEU A 799 8.47 25.04 23.21
N VAL A 800 9.08 25.51 22.11
CA VAL A 800 10.21 24.81 21.48
C VAL A 800 11.40 24.73 22.44
N THR A 801 11.70 25.81 23.16
CA THR A 801 12.77 25.81 24.17
C THR A 801 12.50 24.84 25.31
N GLN A 802 11.26 24.79 25.81
CA GLN A 802 10.87 23.84 26.85
C GLN A 802 10.92 22.39 26.35
N PHE A 803 10.43 22.12 25.14
CA PHE A 803 10.51 20.81 24.50
C PHE A 803 11.97 20.34 24.42
N ASN A 804 12.86 21.20 23.90
CA ASN A 804 14.27 20.86 23.77
C ASN A 804 14.90 20.55 25.13
N ARG A 805 14.60 21.33 26.17
CA ARG A 805 15.09 21.07 27.54
C ARG A 805 14.59 19.72 28.07
N GLN A 806 13.28 19.44 27.95
CA GLN A 806 12.69 18.21 28.47
C GLN A 806 13.24 16.96 27.77
N VAL A 807 13.38 17.00 26.44
CA VAL A 807 13.79 15.85 25.64
C VAL A 807 15.30 15.63 25.68
N PHE A 808 16.09 16.69 25.49
CA PHE A 808 17.54 16.57 25.30
C PHE A 808 18.34 16.80 26.58
N ASP A 809 17.89 17.66 27.50
CA ASP A 809 18.61 17.92 28.76
C ASP A 809 18.13 17.01 29.89
N GLU A 810 16.81 16.80 30.01
CA GLU A 810 16.19 16.02 31.09
C GLU A 810 15.98 14.54 30.73
N GLY A 811 16.20 14.15 29.47
CA GLY A 811 16.10 12.77 28.99
C GLY A 811 14.67 12.21 28.95
N GLN A 812 13.65 13.07 28.91
CA GLN A 812 12.27 12.63 28.76
C GLN A 812 12.02 12.10 27.34
N LYS A 813 11.47 10.89 27.23
CA LYS A 813 11.02 10.36 25.93
C LYS A 813 9.80 11.16 25.47
N SER A 814 9.89 11.82 24.34
CA SER A 814 8.72 12.49 23.76
C SER A 814 8.63 12.29 22.25
N ASP A 815 7.97 11.20 21.86
CA ASP A 815 7.36 11.05 20.53
C ASP A 815 5.94 11.66 20.50
N ARG A 816 5.53 12.38 21.56
CA ARG A 816 4.18 12.97 21.69
C ARG A 816 4.15 14.43 21.21
N PRO A 817 3.03 14.88 20.62
CA PRO A 817 2.82 16.29 20.27
C PRO A 817 2.78 17.17 21.52
N ILE A 818 3.09 18.46 21.35
CA ILE A 818 2.97 19.48 22.39
C ILE A 818 1.49 19.57 22.82
N SER A 819 1.26 19.27 24.09
CA SER A 819 -0.07 19.15 24.68
C SER A 819 -0.55 20.45 25.32
N LEU A 820 -1.84 20.53 25.60
CA LEU A 820 -2.42 21.63 26.38
C LEU A 820 -1.75 21.76 27.76
N ALA A 821 -1.31 20.66 28.37
CA ALA A 821 -0.59 20.68 29.64
C ALA A 821 0.79 21.34 29.51
N ASP A 822 1.50 21.10 28.41
CA ASP A 822 2.79 21.73 28.16
C ASP A 822 2.62 23.24 27.92
N LEU A 823 1.54 23.64 27.23
CA LEU A 823 1.15 25.04 27.07
C LEU A 823 0.85 25.73 28.41
N HIS A 824 0.06 25.10 29.29
CA HIS A 824 -0.24 25.65 30.62
C HIS A 824 1.03 25.80 31.46
N ALA A 825 1.97 24.86 31.38
CA ALA A 825 3.27 24.99 32.06
C ALA A 825 4.07 26.23 31.60
N VAL A 826 3.93 26.63 30.32
CA VAL A 826 4.53 27.87 29.81
C VAL A 826 3.80 29.11 30.30
N ILE A 827 2.46 29.13 30.22
CA ILE A 827 1.66 30.33 30.52
C ILE A 827 1.60 30.62 32.01
N ASP A 828 1.55 29.58 32.84
CA ASP A 828 1.52 29.72 34.29
C ASP A 828 2.91 30.05 34.86
N SER A 829 3.96 29.95 34.02
CA SER A 829 5.31 30.37 34.39
C SER A 829 5.43 31.91 34.40
N PRO A 830 6.02 32.51 35.46
CA PRO A 830 6.31 33.95 35.50
C PRO A 830 7.22 34.43 34.37
N THR A 831 8.00 33.52 33.77
CA THR A 831 8.97 33.86 32.72
C THR A 831 8.31 34.41 31.46
N LEU A 832 7.12 33.93 31.08
CA LEU A 832 6.44 34.40 29.87
C LEU A 832 6.09 35.89 29.96
N PHE A 833 5.56 36.33 31.11
CA PHE A 833 5.23 37.73 31.35
C PHE A 833 6.48 38.62 31.54
N GLN A 834 7.59 38.05 32.02
CA GLN A 834 8.89 38.75 32.08
C GLN A 834 9.47 38.97 30.68
N ASP A 835 9.55 37.92 29.86
CA ASP A 835 10.08 37.96 28.49
C ASP A 835 9.19 38.84 27.59
N GLY A 836 7.86 38.75 27.78
CA GLY A 836 6.86 39.58 27.12
C GLY A 836 6.69 40.99 27.72
N GLY A 837 7.41 41.33 28.80
CA GLY A 837 7.13 42.52 29.61
C GLY A 837 7.18 43.84 28.85
N ALA A 838 8.06 43.95 27.85
CA ALA A 838 8.15 45.13 26.99
C ALA A 838 6.89 45.34 26.13
N TYR A 839 6.22 44.27 25.72
CA TYR A 839 4.95 44.35 24.99
C TYR A 839 3.83 44.81 25.92
N PHE A 840 3.58 44.11 27.03
CA PHE A 840 2.48 44.41 27.96
C PHE A 840 2.61 45.82 28.55
N THR A 841 3.81 46.18 29.02
CA THR A 841 4.10 47.54 29.54
C THR A 841 3.94 48.59 28.45
N GLY A 842 4.27 48.26 27.20
CA GLY A 842 4.11 49.16 26.06
C GLY A 842 2.65 49.48 25.77
N VAL A 843 1.78 48.47 25.73
CA VAL A 843 0.32 48.65 25.56
C VAL A 843 -0.26 49.43 26.73
N TRP A 844 0.13 49.08 27.95
CA TRP A 844 -0.34 49.77 29.16
C TRP A 844 0.04 51.26 29.19
N ARG A 845 1.32 51.56 28.96
CA ARG A 845 1.83 52.94 28.95
C ARG A 845 1.18 53.78 27.85
N GLN A 846 0.85 53.17 26.73
CA GLN A 846 0.12 53.85 25.67
C GLN A 846 -1.25 54.31 26.15
N ALA A 847 -2.05 53.41 26.73
CA ALA A 847 -3.37 53.74 27.29
C ALA A 847 -3.30 54.76 28.45
N GLU A 848 -2.17 54.83 29.16
CA GLU A 848 -1.94 55.83 30.21
C GLU A 848 -1.66 57.24 29.66
N THR A 849 -0.98 57.32 28.52
CA THR A 849 -0.52 58.60 27.94
C THR A 849 -1.39 59.12 26.79
N SER A 850 -2.24 58.28 26.20
CA SER A 850 -3.09 58.67 25.08
C SER A 850 -4.32 59.47 25.54
N GLU A 851 -4.73 60.43 24.71
CA GLU A 851 -6.01 61.12 24.88
C GLU A 851 -7.15 60.32 24.22
N PRO A 852 -8.38 60.38 24.77
CA PRO A 852 -8.78 61.03 26.02
C PRO A 852 -8.40 60.20 27.27
N PRO A 853 -8.32 60.83 28.46
CA PRO A 853 -8.07 60.13 29.72
C PRO A 853 -9.21 59.18 30.10
N GLY A 854 -8.95 58.25 31.02
CA GLY A 854 -9.93 57.27 31.53
C GLY A 854 -9.75 55.84 31.00
N GLN A 855 -8.89 55.64 29.99
CA GLN A 855 -8.64 54.32 29.40
C GLN A 855 -8.13 53.29 30.43
N ILE A 856 -7.24 53.70 31.34
CA ILE A 856 -6.73 52.80 32.40
C ILE A 856 -7.84 52.36 33.36
N ASP A 857 -8.72 53.28 33.77
CA ASP A 857 -9.85 52.94 34.65
C ASP A 857 -10.77 51.90 34.01
N LEU A 858 -11.01 52.03 32.70
CA LEU A 858 -11.78 51.07 31.90
C LEU A 858 -11.09 49.70 31.84
N LEU A 859 -9.78 49.67 31.55
CA LEU A 859 -9.01 48.43 31.46
C LEU A 859 -8.91 47.71 32.82
N GLN A 860 -8.80 48.46 33.93
CA GLN A 860 -8.85 47.89 35.28
C GLN A 860 -10.21 47.26 35.56
N ALA A 861 -11.31 47.97 35.28
CA ALA A 861 -12.66 47.45 35.48
C ALA A 861 -12.95 46.20 34.62
N LEU A 862 -12.45 46.15 33.38
CA LEU A 862 -12.60 45.01 32.48
C LEU A 862 -11.68 43.83 32.82
N SER A 863 -10.69 44.00 33.69
CA SER A 863 -9.71 42.95 33.99
C SER A 863 -10.34 41.79 34.76
N ASP A 864 -11.33 42.08 35.62
CA ASP A 864 -12.04 41.09 36.43
C ASP A 864 -12.99 40.22 35.62
N ARG A 865 -13.82 40.84 34.77
CA ARG A 865 -14.82 40.15 33.95
C ARG A 865 -15.30 41.02 32.78
N PRO A 866 -15.90 40.41 31.74
CA PRO A 866 -16.58 41.18 30.69
C PRO A 866 -17.79 41.96 31.24
N LEU A 867 -17.87 43.25 30.91
CA LEU A 867 -18.91 44.17 31.41
C LEU A 867 -19.77 44.74 30.27
N MET A 868 -21.04 45.01 30.54
CA MET A 868 -21.87 45.81 29.64
C MET A 868 -21.52 47.31 29.76
N LEU A 869 -21.81 48.11 28.74
CA LEU A 869 -21.53 49.56 28.77
C LEU A 869 -22.08 50.27 30.03
N PRO A 870 -23.33 50.04 30.49
CA PRO A 870 -23.83 50.66 31.72
C PRO A 870 -23.10 50.20 32.98
N GLU A 871 -22.65 48.94 33.02
CA GLU A 871 -21.87 48.40 34.14
C GLU A 871 -20.48 49.02 34.19
N LEU A 872 -19.87 49.28 33.03
CA LEU A 872 -18.56 49.91 32.92
C LEU A 872 -18.60 51.38 33.37
N VAL A 873 -19.66 52.11 33.01
CA VAL A 873 -19.90 53.48 33.52
C VAL A 873 -20.04 53.47 35.04
N ALA A 874 -20.80 52.53 35.59
CA ALA A 874 -20.99 52.41 37.04
C ALA A 874 -19.70 52.00 37.77
N ALA A 875 -18.89 51.10 37.21
CA ALA A 875 -17.65 50.61 37.82
C ALA A 875 -16.52 51.66 37.83
N THR A 876 -16.45 52.51 36.80
CA THR A 876 -15.37 53.50 36.65
C THR A 876 -15.72 54.86 37.26
N GLY A 877 -17.01 55.17 37.42
CA GLY A 877 -17.47 56.49 37.90
C GLY A 877 -17.27 57.62 36.90
N LEU A 878 -16.86 57.31 35.67
CA LEU A 878 -16.68 58.28 34.58
C LEU A 878 -18.03 58.66 33.94
N SER A 879 -18.08 59.83 33.30
CA SER A 879 -19.27 60.22 32.54
C SER A 879 -19.49 59.28 31.33
N PRO A 880 -20.75 59.05 30.89
CA PRO A 880 -21.02 58.21 29.73
C PRO A 880 -20.25 58.63 28.46
N ASP A 881 -20.08 59.93 28.25
CA ASP A 881 -19.33 60.47 27.11
C ASP A 881 -17.84 60.17 27.23
N ALA A 882 -17.25 60.31 28.44
CA ALA A 882 -15.85 59.97 28.69
C ALA A 882 -15.58 58.47 28.47
N VAL A 883 -16.46 57.59 28.95
CA VAL A 883 -16.36 56.14 28.72
C VAL A 883 -16.44 55.83 27.23
N THR A 884 -17.39 56.43 26.51
CA THR A 884 -17.58 56.18 25.08
C THR A 884 -16.36 56.63 24.27
N ASN A 885 -15.78 57.80 24.59
CA ASN A 885 -14.60 58.30 23.89
C ASN A 885 -13.34 57.49 24.21
N ALA A 886 -13.12 57.10 25.47
CA ALA A 886 -12.01 56.24 25.86
C ALA A 886 -12.13 54.83 25.25
N LEU A 887 -13.33 54.25 25.21
CA LEU A 887 -13.59 52.98 24.53
C LEU A 887 -13.28 53.04 23.04
N LYS A 888 -13.64 54.15 22.38
CA LYS A 888 -13.33 54.35 20.96
C LYS A 888 -11.83 54.22 20.69
N THR A 889 -10.99 54.90 21.47
CA THR A 889 -9.51 54.78 21.34
C THR A 889 -9.04 53.35 21.60
N LEU A 890 -9.59 52.67 22.62
CA LEU A 890 -9.24 51.26 22.91
C LEU A 890 -9.65 50.30 21.78
N TYR A 891 -10.76 50.55 21.08
CA TYR A 891 -11.16 49.80 19.88
C TYR A 891 -10.24 50.07 18.70
N ASP A 892 -9.92 51.34 18.45
CA ASP A 892 -9.06 51.74 17.33
C ASP A 892 -7.67 51.10 17.48
N HIS A 893 -7.20 50.91 18.72
CA HIS A 893 -5.96 50.23 19.10
C HIS A 893 -6.04 48.70 19.26
N ASP A 894 -7.18 48.09 18.97
CA ASP A 894 -7.43 46.64 19.10
C ASP A 894 -7.23 46.08 20.53
N VAL A 895 -7.36 46.91 21.58
CA VAL A 895 -7.14 46.51 22.98
C VAL A 895 -8.40 45.87 23.59
N VAL A 896 -9.57 46.40 23.23
CA VAL A 896 -10.89 45.94 23.68
C VAL A 896 -11.73 45.51 22.48
N ILE A 897 -12.58 44.50 22.68
CA ILE A 897 -13.55 44.03 21.68
C ILE A 897 -14.93 43.91 22.32
N GLN A 898 -15.97 44.12 21.50
CA GLN A 898 -17.36 43.88 21.87
C GLN A 898 -17.83 42.53 21.35
N GLU A 899 -18.29 41.67 22.26
CA GLU A 899 -18.95 40.41 21.93
C GLU A 899 -20.40 40.46 22.43
N GLY A 900 -21.33 40.62 21.49
CA GLY A 900 -22.73 40.85 21.82
C GLY A 900 -22.92 42.17 22.56
N ASP A 901 -23.43 42.10 23.79
CA ASP A 901 -23.66 43.25 24.68
C ASP A 901 -22.52 43.47 25.69
N ARG A 902 -21.48 42.63 25.67
CA ARG A 902 -20.36 42.67 26.63
C ARG A 902 -19.06 43.14 25.98
N LEU A 903 -18.30 43.88 26.77
CA LEU A 903 -16.98 44.41 26.47
C LEU A 903 -15.94 43.54 27.17
N ARG A 904 -14.86 43.19 26.49
CA ARG A 904 -13.74 42.45 27.09
C ARG A 904 -12.42 42.83 26.45
N PHE A 905 -11.32 42.47 27.11
CA PHE A 905 -10.00 42.49 26.48
C PHE A 905 -10.00 41.64 25.22
N THR A 906 -9.38 42.16 24.16
CA THR A 906 -9.19 41.41 22.93
C THR A 906 -8.20 40.25 23.15
N ILE A 907 -7.11 40.52 23.87
CA ILE A 907 -6.05 39.56 24.20
C ILE A 907 -6.22 39.12 25.66
N GLU A 908 -6.51 37.84 25.86
CA GLU A 908 -6.70 37.26 27.19
C GLU A 908 -5.42 37.30 28.04
N LEU A 909 -4.24 37.13 27.45
CA LEU A 909 -2.97 37.30 28.17
C LEU A 909 -2.76 38.73 28.71
N MET A 910 -3.25 39.75 28.00
CA MET A 910 -3.19 41.13 28.50
C MET A 910 -4.09 41.30 29.73
N ARG A 911 -5.30 40.72 29.70
CA ARG A 911 -6.21 40.72 30.87
C ARG A 911 -5.55 40.08 32.10
N ARG A 912 -4.96 38.90 31.93
CA ARG A 912 -4.24 38.18 33.00
C ARG A 912 -3.06 38.99 33.54
N TRP A 913 -2.31 39.66 32.68
CA TRP A 913 -1.21 40.53 33.10
C TRP A 913 -1.69 41.73 33.92
N VAL A 914 -2.80 42.36 33.54
CA VAL A 914 -3.41 43.46 34.30
C VAL A 914 -3.89 42.99 35.68
N GLN A 915 -4.50 41.81 35.76
CA GLN A 915 -4.93 41.22 37.05
C GLN A 915 -3.77 40.90 38.00
N GLN A 916 -2.59 40.54 37.48
CA GLN A 916 -1.42 40.30 38.33
C GLN A 916 -0.80 41.59 38.88
N ARG A 917 -1.14 42.75 38.30
CA ARG A 917 -0.58 44.06 38.61
C ARG A 917 -1.52 44.92 39.47
N SER A 918 -2.83 44.67 39.39
CA SER A 918 -3.87 45.29 40.22
C SER A 918 -3.93 44.61 41.59
#